data_AF-A0AAV2LRK2-F1
#
_entry.id   AF-A0AAV2LRK2-F1
#
_cell.length_a   1.000
_cell.length_b   1.000
_cell.length_c   1.000
_cell.angle_alpha   90.00
_cell.angle_beta   90.00
_cell.angle_gamma   90.00
#
_symmetry.space_group_name_H-M   'P 1'
#
loop_
_entity.id
_entity.type
_entity.pdbx_description
1 polymer ?
#
loop_
_entity_poly.entity_id
_entity_poly.type
_entity_poly.pdbx_seq_one_letter_code
_entity_poly.pdbx_strand_id
1 'polypeptide(L)'
;MMGESITEGGGGGTVLFLKSTIISTVFWAFSSRRNPLHFHFITDSVAQQILSALFRSWMVPSVQVSFYDAETLKSEVSWIPNKHYSGIYGLMKLTLTKALPSELSQVIVLDTDITFATDIAELWGIFRKFTDKQVIGLVENQSDWYLGNLWKNHKPWPALGRGFNTGVILLHLERLRSMRWEQMWRLTAERELMSMLSTSLADQDIFNAFIKQKPVLVHRLPCFWNVQLSDHTRSEQCYSEVSDLKVIHWNSPKKLRVKNKHVEFFRNLYLTFLEYDGNLLRRELFGCSSPSSPETIQLQSALEQLDEDDQCYDFRRERLTVHRVHLYFLHYDYPRTDNGSDVTLVAQLSMDRYCRSGPGPVLFKLYLFPLRVTPSFTDDGHVSRSPLSLTPASPCLPLSPSPLPPPVFPSLPHPCLPLSSPLSLTPASPCLPPAPSPVPPPLPLTPASPCLPLSPSPLPPPVFPSLPHLCLPLSPSPLPPPVFPSLSLTPASPCLPLSPSPLPPPVFPSLPHPCLPLSSPLSLTCASPSLPLPSLPHPCLPLSSPLSLTCASPSLPLPSLPHPCLPLSSPLSLTCASPSLPLPSLPHPCLPCLPPSPSPVPPPLSLSPLSLTPASPCLPPSPSPLPPPVFPPLPHLCLPLSLPPPSLRLQMIEAICKHWEGPISLALYMSDAEAQQFLRYAQASEVLKNRKNVGYHMVYREGQFYPVNLLRNVALRHAPTPYVFLTDVDFLPMYGLYDYLRRSVSQLDMSRTLKALVIPAFETLRYRLSFPKSKAELLSMLDMGTLYTFRYHVWPKGHAPTNYAKWRTATMPYRVEWEADFEPYVVVRRDCPEYDQRFVGFGWNKVSHVMELDAQEFQLMVLPNAFMVHMPHAPSFDISKFRSSPGYRHCLSTLKDEFHQDLSRKYGSAALKYLTAHRSM
;
A
#
# COMPACT_ATOMS: atom_id res chain seq x y z
N MET A 1 -15.57 7.35 17.13
CA MET A 1 -16.04 7.08 15.76
C MET A 1 -16.78 5.76 15.76
N MET A 2 -17.66 5.51 14.79
CA MET A 2 -18.23 4.17 14.57
C MET A 2 -18.04 3.80 13.11
N GLY A 3 -17.62 2.57 12.84
CA GLY A 3 -17.63 2.09 11.47
C GLY A 3 -19.06 1.93 10.98
N GLU A 4 -19.39 2.56 9.84
CA GLU A 4 -20.25 1.85 8.88
C GLU A 4 -19.59 0.49 8.61
N SER A 5 -20.38 -0.58 8.51
CA SER A 5 -19.84 -1.91 8.25
C SER A 5 -18.95 -1.91 7.01
N ILE A 6 -17.68 -2.26 7.21
CA ILE A 6 -16.68 -2.39 6.14
C ILE A 6 -17.08 -3.57 5.21
N THR A 7 -17.84 -4.52 5.74
CA THR A 7 -18.31 -5.71 5.04
C THR A 7 -19.54 -5.45 4.15
N GLU A 8 -20.52 -4.65 4.58
CA GLU A 8 -21.76 -4.38 3.84
C GLU A 8 -21.70 -3.09 2.97
N GLY A 9 -20.90 -2.09 3.37
CA GLY A 9 -20.89 -0.75 2.79
C GLY A 9 -19.88 -0.48 1.66
N GLY A 10 -19.30 -1.51 1.03
CA GLY A 10 -18.25 -1.34 0.00
C GLY A 10 -16.93 -0.84 0.58
N GLY A 11 -16.45 -1.50 1.64
CA GLY A 11 -15.57 -0.94 2.67
C GLY A 11 -14.22 -0.35 2.26
N GLY A 12 -13.73 -0.64 1.05
CA GLY A 12 -12.53 0.05 0.51
C GLY A 12 -12.70 1.58 0.47
N GLY A 13 -13.93 2.09 0.29
CA GLY A 13 -14.21 3.52 0.42
C GLY A 13 -14.10 4.01 1.88
N THR A 14 -14.79 3.33 2.78
CA THR A 14 -14.94 3.72 4.20
C THR A 14 -13.60 3.73 4.95
N VAL A 15 -12.69 2.78 4.68
CA VAL A 15 -11.38 2.74 5.35
C VAL A 15 -10.45 3.86 4.86
N LEU A 16 -10.56 4.29 3.60
CA LEU A 16 -9.82 5.45 3.09
C LEU A 16 -10.34 6.76 3.68
N PHE A 17 -11.66 6.91 3.80
CA PHE A 17 -12.27 8.03 4.50
C PHE A 17 -11.87 8.07 5.98
N LEU A 18 -11.82 6.91 6.63
CA LEU A 18 -11.35 6.80 8.01
C LEU A 18 -9.83 7.09 8.14
N LYS A 19 -8.99 6.68 7.17
CA LYS A 19 -7.58 7.09 7.07
C LYS A 19 -7.49 8.63 7.05
N SER A 20 -8.22 9.30 6.15
CA SER A 20 -8.22 10.77 6.05
C SER A 20 -8.77 11.44 7.32
N THR A 21 -9.80 10.88 7.95
CA THR A 21 -10.35 11.36 9.23
C THR A 21 -9.28 11.30 10.34
N ILE A 22 -8.63 10.15 10.52
CA ILE A 22 -7.58 9.96 11.54
C ILE A 22 -6.39 10.89 11.28
N ILE A 23 -5.89 10.94 10.03
CA ILE A 23 -4.73 11.78 9.68
C ILE A 23 -5.04 13.26 9.89
N SER A 24 -6.17 13.76 9.42
CA SER A 24 -6.53 15.18 9.62
C SER A 24 -6.75 15.51 11.10
N THR A 25 -7.43 14.65 11.86
CA THR A 25 -7.63 14.86 13.31
C THR A 25 -6.30 14.93 14.06
N VAL A 26 -5.40 13.96 13.81
CA VAL A 26 -4.08 13.90 14.47
C VAL A 26 -3.22 15.08 14.03
N PHE A 27 -3.14 15.39 12.73
CA PHE A 27 -2.31 16.48 12.20
C PHE A 27 -2.64 17.84 12.83
N TRP A 28 -3.91 18.18 12.97
CA TRP A 28 -4.31 19.45 13.58
C TRP A 28 -4.11 19.47 15.10
N ALA A 29 -4.45 18.40 15.83
CA ALA A 29 -4.19 18.32 17.27
C ALA A 29 -2.68 18.31 17.61
N PHE A 30 -1.87 17.71 16.74
CA PHE A 30 -0.41 17.67 16.84
C PHE A 30 0.24 19.05 16.65
N SER A 31 -0.44 19.94 15.91
CA SER A 31 -0.04 21.34 15.68
C SER A 31 -0.35 22.26 16.88
N SER A 32 -1.23 21.85 17.81
CA SER A 32 -1.67 22.66 18.96
C SER A 32 -1.25 22.11 20.34
N ARG A 33 -0.92 20.81 20.43
CA ARG A 33 0.02 20.23 21.41
C ARG A 33 -0.34 20.46 22.90
N ARG A 34 -1.52 19.98 23.35
CA ARG A 34 -1.87 19.97 24.80
C ARG A 34 -2.47 18.70 25.39
N ASN A 35 -3.14 17.84 24.63
CA ASN A 35 -3.82 16.66 25.18
C ASN A 35 -3.59 15.41 24.31
N PRO A 36 -3.51 14.19 24.90
CA PRO A 36 -3.58 12.95 24.14
C PRO A 36 -4.98 12.72 23.55
N LEU A 37 -5.07 11.90 22.50
CA LEU A 37 -6.33 11.52 21.86
C LEU A 37 -6.67 10.06 22.15
N HIS A 38 -7.92 9.78 22.56
CA HIS A 38 -8.43 8.42 22.71
C HIS A 38 -9.56 8.19 21.70
N PHE A 39 -9.30 7.33 20.71
CA PHE A 39 -10.33 6.95 19.74
C PHE A 39 -11.08 5.70 20.21
N HIS A 40 -12.35 5.89 20.58
CA HIS A 40 -13.30 4.80 20.75
C HIS A 40 -13.91 4.42 19.40
N PHE A 41 -13.94 3.12 19.11
CA PHE A 41 -14.42 2.54 17.86
C PHE A 41 -15.45 1.44 18.12
N ILE A 42 -16.69 1.62 17.65
CA ILE A 42 -17.64 0.51 17.49
C ILE A 42 -17.42 -0.11 16.12
N THR A 43 -17.20 -1.43 16.08
CA THR A 43 -16.65 -2.16 14.92
C THR A 43 -17.17 -3.58 14.83
N ASP A 44 -17.31 -4.11 13.61
CA ASP A 44 -17.33 -5.56 13.37
C ASP A 44 -15.91 -6.16 13.56
N SER A 45 -15.80 -7.49 13.61
CA SER A 45 -14.53 -8.17 13.84
C SER A 45 -13.47 -7.93 12.74
N VAL A 46 -13.89 -7.62 11.51
CA VAL A 46 -12.99 -7.32 10.38
C VAL A 46 -12.44 -5.90 10.53
N ALA A 47 -13.29 -4.94 10.88
CA ALA A 47 -12.92 -3.56 11.17
C ALA A 47 -11.98 -3.46 12.37
N GLN A 48 -12.24 -4.23 13.43
CA GLN A 48 -11.32 -4.32 14.57
C GLN A 48 -9.95 -4.84 14.15
N GLN A 49 -9.86 -5.88 13.31
CA GLN A 49 -8.57 -6.39 12.81
C GLN A 49 -7.82 -5.36 11.95
N ILE A 50 -8.49 -4.72 10.99
CA ILE A 50 -7.91 -3.69 10.11
C ILE A 50 -7.36 -2.53 10.94
N LEU A 51 -8.18 -1.98 11.84
CA LEU A 51 -7.81 -0.81 12.63
C LEU A 51 -6.77 -1.13 13.71
N SER A 52 -6.83 -2.32 14.34
CA SER A 52 -5.77 -2.76 15.26
C SER A 52 -4.42 -2.85 14.55
N ALA A 53 -4.38 -3.46 13.36
CA ALA A 53 -3.16 -3.54 12.56
C ALA A 53 -2.66 -2.16 12.10
N LEU A 54 -3.57 -1.26 11.72
CA LEU A 54 -3.27 0.12 11.35
C LEU A 54 -2.65 0.86 12.54
N PHE A 55 -3.37 1.07 13.65
CA PHE A 55 -2.86 1.86 14.78
C PHE A 55 -1.58 1.28 15.39
N ARG A 56 -1.49 -0.06 15.53
CA ARG A 56 -0.28 -0.74 16.03
C ARG A 56 0.93 -0.51 15.14
N SER A 57 0.81 -0.76 13.83
CA SER A 57 1.93 -0.58 12.90
C SER A 57 2.23 0.89 12.61
N TRP A 58 1.27 1.80 12.80
CA TRP A 58 1.48 3.23 12.57
C TRP A 58 2.25 3.92 13.70
N MET A 59 2.15 3.43 14.95
CA MET A 59 2.92 3.93 16.11
C MET A 59 2.79 5.46 16.31
N VAL A 60 1.56 5.98 16.28
CA VAL A 60 1.28 7.40 16.44
C VAL A 60 1.38 7.79 17.93
N PRO A 61 2.30 8.69 18.35
CA PRO A 61 2.48 9.05 19.76
C PRO A 61 1.26 9.76 20.34
N SER A 62 1.04 9.61 21.65
CA SER A 62 -0.10 10.20 22.37
C SER A 62 -1.50 9.83 21.82
N VAL A 63 -1.62 8.77 21.02
CA VAL A 63 -2.90 8.24 20.54
C VAL A 63 -3.19 6.88 21.16
N GLN A 64 -4.35 6.76 21.81
CA GLN A 64 -4.88 5.50 22.36
C GLN A 64 -6.13 5.08 21.58
N VAL A 65 -6.41 3.76 21.54
CA VAL A 65 -7.60 3.21 20.88
C VAL A 65 -8.30 2.18 21.75
N SER A 66 -9.63 2.09 21.63
CA SER A 66 -10.41 1.01 22.23
C SER A 66 -11.54 0.60 21.31
N PHE A 67 -11.70 -0.71 21.15
CA PHE A 67 -12.69 -1.33 20.26
C PHE A 67 -13.84 -1.92 21.07
N TYR A 68 -15.05 -1.77 20.55
CA TYR A 68 -16.29 -2.26 21.13
C TYR A 68 -17.03 -3.05 20.05
N ASP A 69 -17.36 -4.30 20.32
CA ASP A 69 -17.95 -5.22 19.34
C ASP A 69 -19.40 -4.82 19.01
N ALA A 70 -19.62 -4.45 17.75
CA ALA A 70 -20.93 -4.06 17.24
C ALA A 70 -21.98 -5.19 17.34
N GLU A 71 -21.57 -6.47 17.28
CA GLU A 71 -22.49 -7.60 17.40
C GLU A 71 -23.22 -7.59 18.75
N THR A 72 -22.51 -7.27 19.84
CA THR A 72 -23.05 -7.18 21.20
C THR A 72 -24.11 -6.08 21.38
N LEU A 73 -24.22 -5.15 20.42
CA LEU A 73 -25.13 -4.01 20.44
C LEU A 73 -26.28 -4.15 19.43
N LYS A 74 -26.24 -5.12 18.50
CA LYS A 74 -27.28 -5.29 17.47
C LYS A 74 -28.68 -5.53 18.04
N SER A 75 -28.80 -6.32 19.11
CA SER A 75 -30.08 -6.59 19.79
C SER A 75 -30.76 -5.34 20.35
N GLU A 76 -30.02 -4.27 20.61
CA GLU A 76 -30.56 -3.02 21.15
C GLU A 76 -31.39 -2.25 20.12
N VAL A 77 -31.07 -2.39 18.82
CA VAL A 77 -31.58 -1.56 17.72
C VAL A 77 -32.15 -2.34 16.53
N SER A 78 -31.94 -3.66 16.44
CA SER A 78 -32.41 -4.51 15.32
C SER A 78 -33.91 -4.54 15.11
N TRP A 79 -34.69 -4.20 16.14
CA TRP A 79 -36.15 -4.11 16.10
C TRP A 79 -36.66 -2.84 15.38
N ILE A 80 -35.79 -1.86 15.09
CA ILE A 80 -36.14 -0.60 14.45
C ILE A 80 -36.10 -0.79 12.92
N PRO A 81 -37.23 -0.69 12.19
CA PRO A 81 -37.21 -0.76 10.73
C PRO A 81 -36.46 0.44 10.17
N ASN A 82 -35.47 0.21 9.30
CA ASN A 82 -34.58 1.23 8.76
C ASN A 82 -34.43 1.08 7.24
N LYS A 83 -34.36 2.21 6.53
CA LYS A 83 -34.12 2.31 5.07
C LYS A 83 -32.78 2.96 4.71
N HIS A 84 -31.98 3.36 5.70
CA HIS A 84 -30.67 3.97 5.47
C HIS A 84 -29.66 2.99 4.87
N TYR A 85 -28.76 3.48 4.01
CA TYR A 85 -27.82 2.64 3.26
C TYR A 85 -26.80 1.92 4.16
N SER A 86 -26.45 2.49 5.31
CA SER A 86 -25.55 1.90 6.33
C SER A 86 -26.21 0.79 7.17
N GLY A 87 -27.43 0.37 6.84
CA GLY A 87 -28.14 -0.73 7.50
C GLY A 87 -28.31 -0.52 9.01
N ILE A 88 -28.15 -1.60 9.78
CA ILE A 88 -28.28 -1.57 11.25
C ILE A 88 -27.21 -0.71 11.94
N TYR A 89 -26.02 -0.57 11.34
CA TYR A 89 -24.89 0.17 11.92
C TYR A 89 -25.17 1.68 12.02
N GLY A 90 -26.01 2.22 11.12
CA GLY A 90 -26.50 3.60 11.18
C GLY A 90 -27.43 3.92 12.36
N LEU A 91 -27.77 2.95 13.21
CA LEU A 91 -28.56 3.16 14.44
C LEU A 91 -27.67 3.18 15.70
N MET A 92 -26.38 2.85 15.60
CA MET A 92 -25.53 2.58 16.77
C MET A 92 -25.20 3.80 17.63
N LYS A 93 -25.40 5.06 17.15
CA LYS A 93 -25.19 6.26 17.99
C LYS A 93 -26.17 6.31 19.17
N LEU A 94 -27.29 5.59 19.08
CA LEU A 94 -28.28 5.46 20.15
C LEU A 94 -27.77 4.63 21.34
N THR A 95 -26.87 3.66 21.12
CA THR A 95 -26.39 2.72 22.16
C THR A 95 -25.15 3.20 22.92
N LEU A 96 -24.56 4.34 22.54
CA LEU A 96 -23.27 4.84 23.05
C LEU A 96 -23.19 4.98 24.58
N THR A 97 -24.28 5.26 25.28
CA THR A 97 -24.28 5.33 26.76
C THR A 97 -24.11 3.98 27.44
N LYS A 98 -24.43 2.88 26.72
CA LYS A 98 -24.29 1.47 27.14
C LYS A 98 -22.97 0.88 26.63
N ALA A 99 -22.54 1.27 25.43
CA ALA A 99 -21.32 0.76 24.80
C ALA A 99 -20.02 1.36 25.38
N LEU A 100 -20.02 2.65 25.73
CA LEU A 100 -18.82 3.33 26.22
C LEU A 100 -18.67 3.21 27.76
N PRO A 101 -17.44 3.27 28.30
CA PRO A 101 -17.17 3.04 29.73
C PRO A 101 -17.92 4.00 30.65
N SER A 102 -18.29 3.52 31.83
CA SER A 102 -19.17 4.21 32.79
C SER A 102 -18.59 5.54 33.32
N GLU A 103 -17.28 5.58 33.46
CA GLU A 103 -16.45 6.68 33.93
C GLU A 103 -16.25 7.78 32.88
N LEU A 104 -16.49 7.48 31.59
CA LEU A 104 -16.38 8.47 30.52
C LEU A 104 -17.60 9.41 30.57
N SER A 105 -17.38 10.66 30.99
CA SER A 105 -18.45 11.64 31.23
C SER A 105 -18.90 12.43 30.00
N GLN A 106 -18.01 12.63 29.03
CA GLN A 106 -18.21 13.40 27.79
C GLN A 106 -17.48 12.75 26.61
N VAL A 107 -18.05 12.79 25.40
CA VAL A 107 -17.41 12.30 24.17
C VAL A 107 -17.84 13.10 22.94
N ILE A 108 -16.93 13.28 21.98
CA ILE A 108 -17.27 13.74 20.63
C ILE A 108 -17.50 12.51 19.74
N VAL A 109 -18.73 12.35 19.25
CA VAL A 109 -19.10 11.36 18.24
C VAL A 109 -18.86 11.96 16.87
N LEU A 110 -18.25 11.16 16.01
CA LEU A 110 -17.80 11.53 14.68
C LEU A 110 -18.11 10.38 13.73
N ASP A 111 -18.72 10.69 12.58
CA ASP A 111 -18.80 9.75 11.45
C ASP A 111 -17.43 9.61 10.77
N THR A 112 -17.24 8.54 10.00
CA THR A 112 -15.91 8.12 9.49
C THR A 112 -15.52 8.77 8.17
N ASP A 113 -16.39 9.61 7.61
CA ASP A 113 -16.23 10.33 6.34
C ASP A 113 -16.18 11.85 6.52
N ILE A 114 -15.53 12.28 7.60
CA ILE A 114 -15.24 13.70 7.86
C ILE A 114 -13.79 14.06 7.51
N THR A 115 -13.47 15.35 7.53
CA THR A 115 -12.11 15.85 7.37
C THR A 115 -11.96 17.11 8.20
N PHE A 116 -10.99 17.12 9.12
CA PHE A 116 -10.70 18.29 9.95
C PHE A 116 -9.85 19.31 9.20
N ALA A 117 -10.22 20.58 9.33
CA ALA A 117 -9.47 21.75 8.87
C ALA A 117 -8.95 22.60 10.05
N THR A 118 -9.02 22.07 11.28
CA THR A 118 -8.75 22.81 12.51
C THR A 118 -8.54 21.84 13.69
N ASP A 119 -8.01 22.36 14.80
CA ASP A 119 -7.83 21.58 16.03
C ASP A 119 -9.15 21.16 16.69
N ILE A 120 -9.30 19.85 16.94
CA ILE A 120 -10.42 19.27 17.67
C ILE A 120 -10.52 19.75 19.13
N ALA A 121 -9.45 20.29 19.73
CA ALA A 121 -9.53 20.88 21.07
C ALA A 121 -10.42 22.15 21.12
N GLU A 122 -10.57 22.90 20.02
CA GLU A 122 -11.55 23.99 19.92
C GLU A 122 -12.99 23.45 20.06
N LEU A 123 -13.27 22.28 19.46
CA LEU A 123 -14.57 21.61 19.53
C LEU A 123 -14.85 21.07 20.94
N TRP A 124 -13.86 20.46 21.60
CA TRP A 124 -13.94 20.11 23.02
C TRP A 124 -14.23 21.33 23.90
N GLY A 125 -13.70 22.50 23.55
CA GLY A 125 -13.99 23.77 24.23
C GLY A 125 -15.48 24.16 24.25
N ILE A 126 -16.31 23.63 23.35
CA ILE A 126 -17.76 23.92 23.29
C ILE A 126 -18.54 23.27 24.44
N PHE A 127 -18.08 22.16 25.03
CA PHE A 127 -18.72 21.58 26.22
C PHE A 127 -18.82 22.58 27.38
N ARG A 128 -17.85 23.51 27.51
CA ARG A 128 -17.87 24.59 28.51
C ARG A 128 -18.94 25.66 28.27
N LYS A 129 -19.63 25.61 27.13
CA LYS A 129 -20.74 26.49 26.75
C LYS A 129 -22.10 25.82 26.92
N PHE A 130 -22.16 24.57 27.38
CA PHE A 130 -23.41 23.89 27.70
C PHE A 130 -23.96 24.43 29.02
N THR A 131 -25.25 24.78 29.04
CA THR A 131 -25.99 24.96 30.30
C THR A 131 -26.14 23.63 31.05
N ASP A 132 -26.50 23.66 32.33
CA ASP A 132 -26.69 22.44 33.15
C ASP A 132 -27.77 21.49 32.63
N LYS A 133 -28.69 22.00 31.79
CA LYS A 133 -29.74 21.22 31.13
C LYS A 133 -29.31 20.63 29.79
N GLN A 134 -28.25 21.14 29.16
CA GLN A 134 -27.80 20.65 27.86
C GLN A 134 -26.97 19.36 28.00
N VAL A 135 -27.25 18.40 27.12
CA VAL A 135 -26.66 17.04 27.15
C VAL A 135 -26.19 16.55 25.78
N ILE A 136 -26.68 17.17 24.71
CA ILE A 136 -26.33 16.89 23.31
C ILE A 136 -25.96 18.20 22.62
N GLY A 137 -24.84 18.26 21.90
CA GLY A 137 -24.50 19.36 20.99
C GLY A 137 -24.53 18.86 19.55
N LEU A 138 -25.24 19.57 18.66
CA LEU A 138 -25.40 19.21 17.25
C LEU A 138 -25.39 20.43 16.34
N VAL A 139 -25.01 20.24 15.08
CA VAL A 139 -25.13 21.22 13.99
C VAL A 139 -26.46 21.03 13.25
N GLU A 140 -27.10 22.14 12.86
CA GLU A 140 -28.34 22.11 12.07
C GLU A 140 -28.11 21.43 10.71
N ASN A 141 -29.08 20.64 10.25
CA ASN A 141 -29.05 19.97 8.96
C ASN A 141 -29.15 21.00 7.82
N GLN A 142 -28.21 20.97 6.88
CA GLN A 142 -28.03 22.00 5.85
C GLN A 142 -28.94 21.81 4.62
N SER A 143 -29.86 20.84 4.65
CA SER A 143 -30.90 20.64 3.62
C SER A 143 -32.30 20.78 4.21
N ASP A 144 -33.30 20.93 3.35
CA ASP A 144 -34.70 21.09 3.77
C ASP A 144 -35.40 19.74 4.04
N TRP A 145 -34.62 18.70 4.42
CA TRP A 145 -35.11 17.33 4.66
C TRP A 145 -36.28 17.30 5.64
N TYR A 146 -36.06 17.75 6.87
CA TYR A 146 -37.09 17.72 7.91
C TYR A 146 -38.20 18.78 7.75
N LEU A 147 -38.12 19.64 6.72
CA LEU A 147 -39.21 20.53 6.33
C LEU A 147 -40.23 19.86 5.39
N GLY A 148 -39.90 18.70 4.80
CA GLY A 148 -40.80 17.95 3.89
C GLY A 148 -40.92 18.53 2.48
N ASN A 149 -40.21 19.63 2.17
CA ASN A 149 -40.44 20.41 0.94
C ASN A 149 -39.66 19.93 -0.30
N LEU A 150 -38.86 18.86 -0.21
CA LEU A 150 -37.96 18.41 -1.30
C LEU A 150 -38.68 17.72 -2.47
N TRP A 151 -39.76 16.96 -2.23
CA TRP A 151 -40.55 16.30 -3.28
C TRP A 151 -41.99 16.03 -2.82
N LYS A 152 -42.89 15.84 -3.79
CA LYS A 152 -44.30 15.49 -3.53
C LYS A 152 -44.38 14.21 -2.70
N ASN A 153 -45.19 14.23 -1.65
CA ASN A 153 -45.38 13.14 -0.68
C ASN A 153 -44.17 12.84 0.22
N HIS A 154 -43.17 13.73 0.34
CA HIS A 154 -42.16 13.58 1.38
C HIS A 154 -42.77 13.82 2.77
N LYS A 155 -42.95 12.75 3.55
CA LYS A 155 -43.28 12.81 4.98
C LYS A 155 -41.98 12.65 5.81
N PRO A 156 -41.37 13.73 6.33
CA PRO A 156 -40.19 13.61 7.17
C PRO A 156 -40.55 13.09 8.57
N TRP A 157 -39.55 12.58 9.29
CA TRP A 157 -39.65 12.37 10.74
C TRP A 157 -39.76 13.71 11.49
N PRO A 158 -40.29 13.73 12.74
CA PRO A 158 -40.44 14.98 13.47
C PRO A 158 -39.08 15.60 13.82
N ALA A 159 -38.84 16.86 13.43
CA ALA A 159 -37.68 17.63 13.89
C ALA A 159 -38.05 19.05 14.35
N LEU A 160 -37.04 19.79 14.81
CA LEU A 160 -37.09 21.21 15.15
C LEU A 160 -36.48 22.03 14.01
N GLY A 161 -37.28 22.82 13.29
CA GLY A 161 -36.82 23.55 12.11
C GLY A 161 -36.33 22.60 11.01
N ARG A 162 -35.15 22.89 10.42
CA ARG A 162 -34.49 21.97 9.48
C ARG A 162 -33.97 20.67 10.12
N GLY A 163 -34.03 20.53 11.44
CA GLY A 163 -33.46 19.41 12.18
C GLY A 163 -31.93 19.49 12.28
N PHE A 164 -31.31 18.42 12.76
CA PHE A 164 -29.88 18.32 13.08
C PHE A 164 -29.23 17.15 12.36
N ASN A 165 -27.95 17.27 11.99
CA ASN A 165 -27.17 16.17 11.39
C ASN A 165 -26.27 15.49 12.43
N THR A 166 -26.31 14.16 12.49
CA THR A 166 -25.61 13.35 13.52
C THR A 166 -24.14 13.01 13.19
N GLY A 167 -23.53 13.64 12.19
CA GLY A 167 -22.12 13.39 11.81
C GLY A 167 -21.08 13.95 12.77
N VAL A 168 -21.45 14.98 13.53
CA VAL A 168 -20.64 15.55 14.62
C VAL A 168 -21.58 15.80 15.80
N ILE A 169 -21.39 15.05 16.90
CA ILE A 169 -22.22 15.14 18.11
C ILE A 169 -21.33 15.32 19.34
N LEU A 170 -21.65 16.29 20.19
CA LEU A 170 -21.07 16.41 21.53
C LEU A 170 -22.03 15.74 22.52
N LEU A 171 -21.69 14.57 23.05
CA LEU A 171 -22.52 13.85 24.03
C LEU A 171 -21.96 14.01 25.45
N HIS A 172 -22.79 14.51 26.37
CA HIS A 172 -22.49 14.46 27.80
C HIS A 172 -23.04 13.15 28.39
N LEU A 173 -22.28 12.06 28.18
CA LEU A 173 -22.65 10.68 28.52
C LEU A 173 -23.13 10.52 29.97
N GLU A 174 -22.49 11.18 30.92
CA GLU A 174 -22.91 11.18 32.33
C GLU A 174 -24.35 11.66 32.50
N ARG A 175 -24.66 12.88 32.06
CA ARG A 175 -26.01 13.46 32.13
C ARG A 175 -27.03 12.61 31.35
N LEU A 176 -26.64 12.06 30.21
CA LEU A 176 -27.47 11.15 29.40
C LEU A 176 -27.79 9.84 30.14
N ARG A 177 -26.83 9.24 30.84
CA ARG A 177 -27.04 8.07 31.72
C ARG A 177 -27.98 8.43 32.87
N SER A 178 -27.74 9.54 33.58
CA SER A 178 -28.59 10.01 34.68
C SER A 178 -30.05 10.23 34.27
N MET A 179 -30.30 10.74 33.06
CA MET A 179 -31.66 10.93 32.53
C MET A 179 -32.24 9.70 31.81
N ARG A 180 -31.60 8.53 31.91
CA ARG A 180 -32.00 7.26 31.27
C ARG A 180 -32.19 7.39 29.75
N TRP A 181 -31.17 7.91 29.06
CA TRP A 181 -31.16 8.09 27.59
C TRP A 181 -31.69 6.89 26.81
N GLU A 182 -31.30 5.65 27.19
CA GLU A 182 -31.75 4.44 26.50
C GLU A 182 -33.28 4.28 26.52
N GLN A 183 -33.90 4.38 27.71
CA GLN A 183 -35.35 4.35 27.85
C GLN A 183 -36.01 5.51 27.09
N MET A 184 -35.38 6.68 27.07
CA MET A 184 -35.93 7.88 26.44
C MET A 184 -35.95 7.81 24.91
N TRP A 185 -34.89 7.30 24.27
CA TRP A 185 -34.87 7.17 22.81
C TRP A 185 -35.72 5.97 22.35
N ARG A 186 -35.76 4.85 23.09
CA ARG A 186 -36.63 3.70 22.79
C ARG A 186 -38.09 4.13 22.70
N LEU A 187 -38.60 4.77 23.76
CA LEU A 187 -39.97 5.31 23.84
C LEU A 187 -40.28 6.37 22.75
N THR A 188 -39.26 7.06 22.25
CA THR A 188 -39.42 8.00 21.13
C THR A 188 -39.53 7.23 19.81
N ALA A 189 -38.63 6.28 19.55
CA ALA A 189 -38.66 5.47 18.33
C ALA A 189 -39.96 4.65 18.22
N GLU A 190 -40.38 3.96 19.30
CA GLU A 190 -41.65 3.23 19.38
C GLU A 190 -42.85 4.11 19.00
N ARG A 191 -42.92 5.33 19.58
CA ARG A 191 -44.02 6.26 19.34
C ARG A 191 -44.11 6.70 17.89
N GLU A 192 -42.99 7.17 17.32
CA GLU A 192 -43.01 7.73 15.97
C GLU A 192 -43.15 6.64 14.89
N LEU A 193 -42.62 5.42 15.13
CA LEU A 193 -42.76 4.28 14.22
C LEU A 193 -44.23 3.90 13.96
N MET A 194 -45.14 4.11 14.92
CA MET A 194 -46.59 3.92 14.72
C MET A 194 -47.15 4.77 13.56
N SER A 195 -46.51 5.89 13.20
CA SER A 195 -46.94 6.76 12.09
C SER A 195 -45.94 6.86 10.94
N MET A 196 -44.67 6.51 11.16
CA MET A 196 -43.58 6.63 10.18
C MET A 196 -43.18 5.30 9.53
N LEU A 197 -43.55 4.16 10.13
CA LEU A 197 -43.25 2.77 9.74
C LEU A 197 -41.76 2.39 9.70
N SER A 198 -40.84 3.34 9.46
CA SER A 198 -39.40 3.11 9.36
C SER A 198 -38.60 4.40 9.51
N THR A 199 -37.41 4.32 10.10
CA THR A 199 -36.38 5.36 9.96
C THR A 199 -35.87 5.42 8.51
N SER A 200 -35.48 6.60 8.06
CA SER A 200 -34.95 6.88 6.71
C SER A 200 -33.50 7.38 6.77
N LEU A 201 -33.18 8.20 7.78
CA LEU A 201 -31.81 8.63 8.14
C LEU A 201 -31.35 8.01 9.46
N ALA A 202 -31.81 6.78 9.74
CA ALA A 202 -31.43 5.94 10.88
C ALA A 202 -31.43 6.68 12.23
N ASP A 203 -30.30 6.76 12.96
CA ASP A 203 -30.23 7.43 14.26
C ASP A 203 -30.66 8.91 14.22
N GLN A 204 -30.41 9.59 13.10
CA GLN A 204 -30.66 11.02 12.94
C GLN A 204 -32.14 11.36 13.11
N ASP A 205 -33.03 10.49 12.61
CA ASP A 205 -34.47 10.66 12.72
C ASP A 205 -34.95 10.56 14.18
N ILE A 206 -34.38 9.64 14.96
CA ILE A 206 -34.73 9.40 16.37
C ILE A 206 -34.15 10.51 17.27
N PHE A 207 -32.91 10.95 17.02
CA PHE A 207 -32.34 12.13 17.67
C PHE A 207 -33.19 13.38 17.42
N ASN A 208 -33.61 13.62 16.18
CA ASN A 208 -34.46 14.77 15.84
C ASN A 208 -35.84 14.72 16.49
N ALA A 209 -36.49 13.56 16.53
CA ALA A 209 -37.78 13.38 17.20
C ALA A 209 -37.68 13.66 18.70
N PHE A 210 -36.63 13.14 19.36
CA PHE A 210 -36.37 13.40 20.78
C PHE A 210 -36.11 14.89 21.04
N ILE A 211 -35.28 15.55 20.22
CA ILE A 211 -34.94 16.97 20.36
C ILE A 211 -36.17 17.86 20.13
N LYS A 212 -37.07 17.49 19.20
CA LYS A 212 -38.34 18.19 19.01
C LYS A 212 -39.21 18.15 20.27
N GLN A 213 -39.22 17.02 20.99
CA GLN A 213 -39.96 16.86 22.24
C GLN A 213 -39.26 17.56 23.44
N LYS A 214 -37.94 17.71 23.42
CA LYS A 214 -37.15 18.29 24.52
C LYS A 214 -36.08 19.30 24.05
N PRO A 215 -36.48 20.44 23.44
CA PRO A 215 -35.54 21.36 22.77
C PRO A 215 -34.56 22.08 23.71
N VAL A 216 -34.82 22.12 25.02
CA VAL A 216 -33.91 22.69 26.02
C VAL A 216 -32.64 21.84 26.23
N LEU A 217 -32.63 20.59 25.78
CA LEU A 217 -31.53 19.64 25.98
C LEU A 217 -30.42 19.74 24.93
N VAL A 218 -30.64 20.45 23.82
CA VAL A 218 -29.68 20.56 22.71
C VAL A 218 -28.91 21.89 22.77
N HIS A 219 -27.60 21.83 22.55
CA HIS A 219 -26.74 22.97 22.23
C HIS A 219 -26.56 23.04 20.72
N ARG A 220 -26.91 24.19 20.10
CA ARG A 220 -26.75 24.37 18.64
C ARG A 220 -25.31 24.80 18.33
N LEU A 221 -24.56 23.99 17.60
CA LEU A 221 -23.22 24.34 17.13
C LEU A 221 -23.30 25.20 15.84
N PRO A 222 -22.36 26.16 15.66
CA PRO A 222 -22.17 26.85 14.38
C PRO A 222 -21.90 25.88 13.23
N CYS A 223 -22.42 26.17 12.04
CA CYS A 223 -22.50 25.15 11.00
C CYS A 223 -21.18 24.81 10.29
N PHE A 224 -20.12 25.60 10.49
CA PHE A 224 -18.75 25.26 10.10
C PHE A 224 -18.14 24.06 10.86
N TRP A 225 -18.74 23.66 11.99
CA TRP A 225 -18.36 22.45 12.73
C TRP A 225 -18.92 21.15 12.13
N ASN A 226 -19.70 21.22 11.05
CA ASN A 226 -20.20 20.07 10.29
C ASN A 226 -20.72 20.58 8.92
N VAL A 227 -19.81 20.97 8.02
CA VAL A 227 -20.15 21.41 6.65
C VAL A 227 -20.52 20.18 5.83
N GLN A 228 -21.81 20.04 5.54
CA GLN A 228 -22.41 18.83 4.96
C GLN A 228 -22.35 18.89 3.44
N LEU A 229 -21.69 17.90 2.83
CA LEU A 229 -21.54 17.77 1.37
C LEU A 229 -22.46 16.68 0.84
N SER A 230 -23.75 17.03 0.63
CA SER A 230 -24.73 16.16 0.00
C SER A 230 -25.47 16.81 -1.17
N ASP A 231 -26.36 16.06 -1.79
CA ASP A 231 -27.31 16.65 -2.74
C ASP A 231 -28.29 17.56 -1.96
N HIS A 232 -28.56 18.75 -2.48
CA HIS A 232 -29.47 19.75 -1.89
C HIS A 232 -29.05 20.34 -0.52
N THR A 233 -27.78 20.21 -0.11
CA THR A 233 -27.23 20.92 1.06
C THR A 233 -26.74 22.32 0.71
N ARG A 234 -27.16 23.32 1.50
CA ARG A 234 -26.78 24.75 1.39
C ARG A 234 -25.44 25.08 2.05
N SER A 235 -24.43 24.24 1.80
CA SER A 235 -23.15 24.20 2.52
C SER A 235 -22.38 25.53 2.52
N GLU A 236 -22.46 26.25 1.41
CA GLU A 236 -21.84 27.54 1.10
C GLU A 236 -22.39 28.70 1.93
N GLN A 237 -23.43 28.46 2.75
CA GLN A 237 -23.93 29.40 3.74
C GLN A 237 -23.17 29.30 5.09
N CYS A 238 -22.20 28.39 5.20
CA CYS A 238 -21.47 28.11 6.45
C CYS A 238 -19.99 28.53 6.44
N TYR A 239 -19.50 29.11 5.35
CA TYR A 239 -18.14 29.63 5.22
C TYR A 239 -18.09 30.74 4.16
N SER A 240 -17.32 31.79 4.45
CA SER A 240 -17.06 32.94 3.58
C SER A 240 -15.59 33.00 3.14
N GLU A 241 -14.69 32.42 3.93
CA GLU A 241 -13.29 32.18 3.59
C GLU A 241 -12.83 30.80 4.08
N VAL A 242 -11.60 30.39 3.73
CA VAL A 242 -11.07 29.06 4.10
C VAL A 242 -10.86 28.93 5.62
N SER A 243 -10.58 30.03 6.32
CA SER A 243 -10.42 30.09 7.78
C SER A 243 -11.67 29.67 8.56
N ASP A 244 -12.85 29.86 7.97
CA ASP A 244 -14.13 29.50 8.59
C ASP A 244 -14.30 27.98 8.72
N LEU A 245 -13.71 27.20 7.80
CA LEU A 245 -13.89 25.76 7.73
C LEU A 245 -13.23 25.04 8.93
N LYS A 246 -14.02 24.31 9.71
CA LYS A 246 -13.51 23.53 10.85
C LYS A 246 -13.64 22.01 10.62
N VAL A 247 -14.82 21.54 10.17
CA VAL A 247 -15.05 20.13 9.79
C VAL A 247 -15.87 20.05 8.51
N ILE A 248 -15.36 19.30 7.53
CA ILE A 248 -16.05 18.95 6.29
C ILE A 248 -16.58 17.52 6.44
N HIS A 249 -17.82 17.26 6.00
CA HIS A 249 -18.50 15.97 6.18
C HIS A 249 -19.08 15.47 4.85
N TRP A 250 -18.60 14.33 4.37
CA TRP A 250 -18.88 13.79 3.03
C TRP A 250 -20.18 12.95 2.95
N ASN A 251 -21.22 13.38 3.66
CA ASN A 251 -22.42 12.59 3.96
C ASN A 251 -23.26 12.09 2.76
N SER A 252 -22.97 12.50 1.52
CA SER A 252 -23.57 11.88 0.33
C SER A 252 -23.11 10.42 0.14
N PRO A 253 -23.98 9.48 -0.25
CA PRO A 253 -23.56 8.18 -0.79
C PRO A 253 -22.66 8.28 -2.04
N LYS A 254 -22.64 9.44 -2.72
CA LYS A 254 -21.71 9.72 -3.83
C LYS A 254 -20.27 9.99 -3.33
N LYS A 255 -20.09 10.28 -2.03
CA LYS A 255 -18.89 10.78 -1.36
C LYS A 255 -18.21 11.86 -2.23
N LEU A 256 -16.97 11.66 -2.69
CA LEU A 256 -16.24 12.60 -3.55
C LEU A 256 -16.98 13.02 -4.84
N ARG A 257 -17.92 12.19 -5.35
CA ARG A 257 -18.68 12.44 -6.60
C ARG A 257 -19.93 13.30 -6.40
N VAL A 258 -20.17 13.85 -5.21
CA VAL A 258 -21.22 14.85 -4.95
C VAL A 258 -21.03 16.10 -5.84
N LYS A 259 -22.10 16.84 -6.11
CA LYS A 259 -22.06 18.15 -6.78
C LYS A 259 -22.14 19.26 -5.75
N ASN A 260 -21.19 20.20 -5.75
CA ASN A 260 -21.11 21.32 -4.82
C ASN A 260 -20.33 22.48 -5.45
N LYS A 261 -20.64 23.76 -5.13
CA LYS A 261 -19.99 24.97 -5.70
C LYS A 261 -18.46 24.91 -5.57
N HIS A 262 -17.96 24.32 -4.48
CA HIS A 262 -16.52 24.27 -4.15
C HIS A 262 -15.98 22.83 -4.03
N VAL A 263 -16.60 21.86 -4.72
CA VAL A 263 -16.27 20.42 -4.57
C VAL A 263 -14.80 20.10 -4.86
N GLU A 264 -14.15 20.82 -5.77
CA GLU A 264 -12.74 20.56 -6.15
C GLU A 264 -11.77 20.96 -5.03
N PHE A 265 -12.02 22.09 -4.36
CA PHE A 265 -11.28 22.48 -3.15
C PHE A 265 -11.41 21.39 -2.07
N PHE A 266 -12.64 20.93 -1.78
CA PHE A 266 -12.85 19.88 -0.77
C PHE A 266 -12.18 18.56 -1.16
N ARG A 267 -12.27 18.14 -2.42
CA ARG A 267 -11.58 16.94 -2.93
C ARG A 267 -10.07 17.04 -2.74
N ASN A 268 -9.49 18.19 -3.06
CA ASN A 268 -8.04 18.41 -2.95
C ASN A 268 -7.60 18.41 -1.47
N LEU A 269 -8.39 18.98 -0.56
CA LEU A 269 -8.13 18.93 0.89
C LEU A 269 -8.18 17.48 1.42
N TYR A 270 -9.21 16.71 1.05
CA TYR A 270 -9.32 15.28 1.38
C TYR A 270 -8.14 14.47 0.83
N LEU A 271 -7.80 14.66 -0.45
CA LEU A 271 -6.67 13.97 -1.09
C LEU A 271 -5.34 14.34 -0.44
N THR A 272 -5.15 15.58 0.00
CA THR A 272 -3.95 16.02 0.71
C THR A 272 -3.71 15.21 1.98
N PHE A 273 -4.76 14.94 2.78
CA PHE A 273 -4.65 14.10 3.97
C PHE A 273 -4.56 12.60 3.65
N LEU A 274 -5.14 12.15 2.53
CA LEU A 274 -5.10 10.74 2.12
C LEU A 274 -3.73 10.34 1.54
N GLU A 275 -3.10 11.22 0.76
CA GLU A 275 -1.77 11.07 0.13
C GLU A 275 -0.61 11.51 1.06
N TYR A 276 -0.92 12.01 2.27
CA TYR A 276 0.06 12.45 3.27
C TYR A 276 0.99 11.31 3.74
N ASP A 277 2.27 11.59 3.95
CA ASP A 277 3.20 10.62 4.52
C ASP A 277 2.88 10.38 6.01
N GLY A 278 2.32 9.20 6.30
CA GLY A 278 2.00 8.77 7.66
C GLY A 278 3.21 8.69 8.60
N ASN A 279 4.45 8.66 8.10
CA ASN A 279 5.66 8.71 8.93
C ASN A 279 5.84 10.07 9.62
N LEU A 280 5.19 11.14 9.12
CA LEU A 280 5.16 12.43 9.81
C LEU A 280 4.36 12.36 11.13
N LEU A 281 3.42 11.40 11.24
CA LEU A 281 2.59 11.18 12.44
C LEU A 281 3.29 10.35 13.52
N ARG A 282 4.42 9.70 13.19
CA ARG A 282 5.28 8.98 14.15
C ARG A 282 6.19 9.89 14.97
N ARG A 283 6.45 11.10 14.48
CA ARG A 283 7.42 12.02 15.08
C ARG A 283 6.82 12.65 16.33
N GLU A 284 7.62 12.85 17.37
CA GLU A 284 7.29 13.80 18.43
C GLU A 284 7.94 15.16 18.14
N LEU A 285 7.24 16.08 17.45
CA LEU A 285 7.80 17.41 17.15
C LEU A 285 8.14 18.26 18.39
N PHE A 286 7.49 17.99 19.53
CA PHE A 286 7.80 18.60 20.82
C PHE A 286 7.55 17.56 21.94
N GLY A 287 8.47 17.46 22.90
CA GLY A 287 8.38 16.45 23.96
C GLY A 287 7.22 16.70 24.92
N CYS A 288 6.29 15.74 24.98
CA CYS A 288 5.38 15.56 26.11
C CYS A 288 5.81 14.29 26.85
N SER A 289 5.77 14.27 28.19
CA SER A 289 6.12 13.10 28.99
C SER A 289 5.06 11.99 28.90
N SER A 290 4.96 11.38 27.72
CA SER A 290 4.05 10.30 27.38
C SER A 290 4.61 8.98 27.92
N PRO A 291 3.82 8.12 28.59
CA PRO A 291 4.24 6.74 28.82
C PRO A 291 4.30 6.01 27.47
N SER A 292 5.51 5.73 27.00
CA SER A 292 5.78 4.96 25.79
C SER A 292 5.13 3.57 25.88
N SER A 293 4.53 3.10 24.78
CA SER A 293 3.91 1.77 24.78
C SER A 293 4.95 0.67 25.03
N PRO A 294 4.58 -0.49 25.63
CA PRO A 294 5.51 -1.60 25.83
C PRO A 294 6.20 -2.05 24.54
N GLU A 295 5.52 -1.96 23.41
CA GLU A 295 6.05 -2.29 22.08
C GLU A 295 7.09 -1.27 21.61
N THR A 296 6.88 0.02 21.89
CA THR A 296 7.87 1.08 21.64
C THR A 296 9.11 0.90 22.51
N ILE A 297 8.95 0.55 23.79
CA ILE A 297 10.08 0.29 24.72
C ILE A 297 10.88 -0.93 24.24
N GLN A 298 10.21 -2.01 23.84
CA GLN A 298 10.86 -3.21 23.31
C GLN A 298 11.60 -2.93 22.00
N LEU A 299 10.99 -2.18 21.08
CA LEU A 299 11.64 -1.78 19.82
C LEU A 299 12.87 -0.90 20.08
N GLN A 300 12.76 0.10 20.94
CA GLN A 300 13.87 0.99 21.28
C GLN A 300 15.01 0.21 21.93
N SER A 301 14.72 -0.64 22.92
CA SER A 301 15.75 -1.49 23.55
C SER A 301 16.39 -2.48 22.57
N ALA A 302 15.68 -2.96 21.54
CA ALA A 302 16.24 -3.82 20.51
C ALA A 302 17.12 -3.05 19.50
N LEU A 303 16.81 -1.78 19.23
CA LEU A 303 17.63 -0.88 18.41
C LEU A 303 18.89 -0.44 19.15
N GLU A 304 18.78 -0.14 20.45
CA GLU A 304 19.91 0.21 21.34
C GLU A 304 20.85 -0.98 21.62
N GLN A 305 20.43 -2.21 21.29
CA GLN A 305 21.25 -3.43 21.32
C GLN A 305 21.93 -3.74 19.98
N LEU A 306 21.76 -2.92 18.94
CA LEU A 306 22.51 -3.05 17.70
C LEU A 306 23.90 -2.44 17.82
N ASP A 307 24.92 -3.25 17.53
CA ASP A 307 26.30 -2.80 17.36
C ASP A 307 26.41 -2.01 16.04
N GLU A 308 26.71 -0.71 16.12
CA GLU A 308 26.86 0.15 14.92
C GLU A 308 28.15 -0.13 14.13
N ASP A 309 29.13 -0.82 14.75
CA ASP A 309 30.36 -1.27 14.07
C ASP A 309 30.20 -2.66 13.39
N ASP A 310 29.04 -3.33 13.53
CA ASP A 310 28.76 -4.57 12.78
C ASP A 310 28.62 -4.26 11.27
N GLN A 311 29.44 -4.94 10.46
CA GLN A 311 29.36 -4.93 8.99
C GLN A 311 27.95 -5.27 8.46
N CYS A 312 27.14 -5.94 9.28
CA CYS A 312 25.78 -6.38 8.98
C CYS A 312 24.68 -5.59 9.73
N TYR A 313 25.04 -4.49 10.40
CA TYR A 313 24.12 -3.55 11.06
C TYR A 313 22.92 -3.18 10.18
N ASP A 314 23.15 -2.83 8.91
CA ASP A 314 22.10 -2.45 7.95
C ASP A 314 21.02 -3.55 7.78
N PHE A 315 21.41 -4.84 7.80
CA PHE A 315 20.46 -5.97 7.75
C PHE A 315 19.76 -6.18 9.10
N ARG A 316 20.48 -6.08 10.23
CA ARG A 316 19.89 -6.25 11.57
C ARG A 316 18.89 -5.14 11.88
N ARG A 317 19.21 -3.91 11.49
CA ARG A 317 18.35 -2.72 11.58
C ARG A 317 17.11 -2.85 10.72
N GLU A 318 17.22 -3.31 9.47
CA GLU A 318 16.04 -3.52 8.62
C GLU A 318 15.09 -4.59 9.16
N ARG A 319 15.62 -5.65 9.78
CA ARG A 319 14.80 -6.65 10.50
C ARG A 319 13.98 -6.04 11.65
N LEU A 320 14.39 -4.90 12.20
CA LEU A 320 13.67 -4.15 13.23
C LEU A 320 12.79 -3.01 12.66
N THR A 321 12.79 -2.74 11.35
CA THR A 321 11.94 -1.72 10.73
C THR A 321 10.46 -2.10 10.87
N VAL A 322 9.74 -1.41 11.76
CA VAL A 322 8.27 -1.53 11.85
C VAL A 322 7.64 -0.76 10.70
N HIS A 323 7.39 -1.41 9.58
CA HIS A 323 6.67 -0.77 8.46
C HIS A 323 5.21 -0.46 8.82
N ARG A 324 4.68 0.70 8.39
CA ARG A 324 3.24 0.99 8.46
C ARG A 324 2.47 0.00 7.57
N VAL A 325 1.38 -0.58 8.09
CA VAL A 325 0.52 -1.53 7.35
C VAL A 325 -0.92 -0.99 7.23
N HIS A 326 -1.59 -1.33 6.14
CA HIS A 326 -3.04 -1.12 5.95
C HIS A 326 -3.62 -2.36 5.28
N LEU A 327 -4.39 -3.14 6.05
CA LEU A 327 -5.00 -4.39 5.60
C LEU A 327 -6.30 -4.13 4.82
N TYR A 328 -6.59 -4.96 3.83
CA TYR A 328 -7.83 -4.91 3.03
C TYR A 328 -8.14 -3.49 2.49
N PHE A 329 -7.13 -2.88 1.85
CA PHE A 329 -7.17 -1.51 1.30
C PHE A 329 -8.23 -1.29 0.22
N LEU A 330 -8.70 -2.37 -0.41
CA LEU A 330 -9.89 -2.41 -1.26
C LEU A 330 -10.91 -3.38 -0.64
N HIS A 331 -12.19 -3.17 -0.94
CA HIS A 331 -13.30 -4.01 -0.45
C HIS A 331 -13.02 -5.50 -0.70
N TYR A 332 -12.96 -6.27 0.38
CA TYR A 332 -12.67 -7.70 0.37
C TYR A 332 -13.86 -8.49 0.89
N ASP A 333 -14.18 -9.58 0.19
CA ASP A 333 -15.32 -10.45 0.50
C ASP A 333 -15.03 -11.85 -0.05
N TYR A 334 -15.10 -12.86 0.81
CA TYR A 334 -14.91 -14.26 0.45
C TYR A 334 -15.70 -15.16 1.42
N PRO A 335 -16.85 -15.73 1.00
CA PRO A 335 -17.54 -16.74 1.79
C PRO A 335 -16.67 -18.00 1.87
N ARG A 336 -16.48 -18.52 3.09
CA ARG A 336 -15.84 -19.82 3.31
C ARG A 336 -16.71 -20.91 2.70
N THR A 337 -16.11 -21.90 2.00
CA THR A 337 -16.85 -23.09 1.57
C THR A 337 -16.68 -24.22 2.59
N ASP A 338 -17.75 -24.99 2.80
CA ASP A 338 -17.80 -26.03 3.84
C ASP A 338 -16.83 -27.20 3.60
N ASN A 339 -16.31 -27.32 2.37
CA ASN A 339 -15.45 -28.42 1.94
C ASN A 339 -14.03 -28.40 2.52
N GLY A 340 -13.63 -27.31 3.21
CA GLY A 340 -12.37 -27.18 3.95
C GLY A 340 -11.05 -27.28 3.16
N SER A 341 -11.11 -27.58 1.85
CA SER A 341 -9.97 -27.84 0.96
C SER A 341 -9.56 -26.64 0.10
N ASP A 342 -10.16 -25.47 0.35
CA ASP A 342 -9.85 -24.23 -0.37
C ASP A 342 -8.40 -23.78 -0.15
N VAL A 343 -7.84 -23.14 -1.18
CA VAL A 343 -6.44 -22.68 -1.22
C VAL A 343 -6.41 -21.20 -1.55
N THR A 344 -5.68 -20.39 -0.76
CA THR A 344 -5.42 -18.98 -1.08
C THR A 344 -4.09 -18.86 -1.81
N LEU A 345 -4.05 -18.15 -2.94
CA LEU A 345 -2.79 -17.74 -3.54
C LEU A 345 -2.22 -16.58 -2.72
N VAL A 346 -1.03 -16.79 -2.15
CA VAL A 346 -0.31 -15.84 -1.31
C VAL A 346 0.88 -15.32 -2.09
N ALA A 347 0.93 -14.00 -2.32
CA ALA A 347 1.97 -13.37 -3.11
C ALA A 347 2.30 -11.93 -2.64
N GLN A 348 3.40 -11.39 -3.17
CA GLN A 348 3.90 -10.06 -2.82
C GLN A 348 4.52 -9.32 -4.01
N LEU A 349 4.31 -8.00 -4.08
CA LEU A 349 4.80 -7.10 -5.14
C LEU A 349 5.49 -5.86 -4.54
N SER A 350 6.40 -5.24 -5.30
CA SER A 350 6.97 -3.91 -5.03
C SER A 350 6.92 -3.03 -6.28
N MET A 351 6.62 -1.75 -6.06
CA MET A 351 6.68 -0.73 -7.11
C MET A 351 8.12 -0.34 -7.49
N ASP A 352 9.15 -0.59 -6.68
CA ASP A 352 10.55 -0.33 -7.10
C ASP A 352 11.07 -1.30 -8.17
N ARG A 353 10.27 -2.30 -8.56
CA ARG A 353 10.54 -3.16 -9.73
C ARG A 353 9.91 -2.62 -11.03
N TYR A 354 9.41 -1.38 -10.99
CA TYR A 354 8.95 -0.55 -12.10
C TYR A 354 10.13 0.24 -12.66
N CYS A 355 10.24 0.37 -13.98
CA CYS A 355 11.33 1.16 -14.57
C CYS A 355 11.14 2.65 -14.27
N ARG A 356 12.00 3.24 -13.42
CA ARG A 356 12.18 4.70 -13.34
C ARG A 356 12.92 5.22 -14.58
N SER A 357 12.24 5.18 -15.73
CA SER A 357 12.68 5.82 -16.97
C SER A 357 11.96 7.17 -17.12
N GLY A 358 12.39 8.15 -16.32
CA GLY A 358 11.90 9.53 -16.32
C GLY A 358 12.88 10.43 -15.55
N PRO A 359 13.03 11.72 -15.93
CA PRO A 359 14.14 12.56 -15.47
C PRO A 359 13.94 13.09 -14.04
N GLY A 360 14.44 12.31 -13.07
CA GLY A 360 14.62 12.73 -11.67
C GLY A 360 13.32 12.90 -10.86
N PRO A 361 13.43 13.22 -9.56
CA PRO A 361 12.30 13.72 -8.80
C PRO A 361 11.98 15.14 -9.28
N VAL A 362 10.75 15.36 -9.76
CA VAL A 362 10.19 16.70 -9.72
C VAL A 362 10.07 17.07 -8.25
N LEU A 363 10.96 17.97 -7.78
CA LEU A 363 10.79 18.58 -6.46
C LEU A 363 9.51 19.43 -6.52
N PHE A 364 8.39 18.83 -6.11
CA PHE A 364 7.45 19.57 -5.29
C PHE A 364 8.21 20.03 -4.05
N LYS A 365 8.75 21.26 -4.12
CA LYS A 365 9.11 22.00 -2.93
C LYS A 365 7.85 22.08 -2.08
N LEU A 366 7.81 21.33 -0.98
CA LEU A 366 6.90 21.63 0.12
C LEU A 366 7.34 23.00 0.68
N TYR A 367 6.84 24.06 0.06
CA TYR A 367 6.78 25.34 0.73
C TYR A 367 5.77 25.18 1.85
N LEU A 368 6.29 24.95 3.07
CA LEU A 368 5.57 25.21 4.32
C LEU A 368 5.37 26.73 4.46
N PHE A 369 4.54 27.29 3.58
CA PHE A 369 3.91 28.57 3.84
C PHE A 369 2.85 28.35 4.92
N PRO A 370 2.79 29.19 5.98
CA PRO A 370 1.53 29.35 6.69
C PRO A 370 0.48 29.81 5.68
N LEU A 371 -0.70 29.18 5.67
CA LEU A 371 -1.74 29.39 4.67
C LEU A 371 -2.38 30.78 4.76
N ARG A 372 -1.68 31.80 4.22
CA ARG A 372 -2.28 33.02 3.68
C ARG A 372 -2.51 32.86 2.18
N VAL A 373 -3.30 31.85 1.82
CA VAL A 373 -4.01 31.85 0.54
C VAL A 373 -5.37 32.47 0.84
N THR A 374 -5.64 33.64 0.27
CA THR A 374 -6.93 34.32 0.34
C THR A 374 -7.69 34.08 -0.97
N PRO A 375 -8.47 32.99 -1.11
CA PRO A 375 -9.45 32.91 -2.17
C PRO A 375 -10.63 33.79 -1.76
N SER A 376 -10.71 34.99 -2.33
CA SER A 376 -11.95 35.78 -2.23
C SER A 376 -13.05 35.00 -2.94
N PHE A 377 -14.00 34.45 -2.19
CA PHE A 377 -15.20 33.80 -2.73
C PHE A 377 -16.14 34.89 -3.29
N THR A 378 -15.80 35.45 -4.44
CA THR A 378 -16.61 36.47 -5.11
C THR A 378 -17.94 35.87 -5.57
N ASP A 379 -19.01 36.65 -5.41
CA ASP A 379 -20.37 36.25 -5.75
C ASP A 379 -20.87 37.13 -6.91
N ASP A 380 -20.96 36.54 -8.10
CA ASP A 380 -21.31 37.24 -9.33
C ASP A 380 -22.74 36.89 -9.77
N GLY A 381 -23.65 37.86 -9.62
CA GLY A 381 -25.06 37.76 -9.99
C GLY A 381 -25.49 38.86 -10.97
N HIS A 382 -25.63 38.51 -12.25
CA HIS A 382 -26.28 39.27 -13.34
C HIS A 382 -25.71 40.65 -13.73
N VAL A 383 -25.39 40.85 -15.02
CA VAL A 383 -26.30 41.52 -16.00
C VAL A 383 -25.70 41.58 -17.42
N SER A 384 -26.57 41.46 -18.44
CA SER A 384 -26.38 41.79 -19.87
C SER A 384 -25.56 40.84 -20.77
N ARG A 385 -25.79 41.00 -22.09
CA ARG A 385 -25.26 40.21 -23.22
C ARG A 385 -24.82 41.14 -24.36
N SER A 386 -23.67 40.86 -24.96
CA SER A 386 -23.45 41.06 -26.42
C SER A 386 -22.31 40.15 -26.91
N PRO A 387 -22.27 39.72 -28.18
CA PRO A 387 -21.41 38.61 -28.61
C PRO A 387 -20.25 39.01 -29.52
N LEU A 388 -19.09 38.38 -29.32
CA LEU A 388 -18.03 38.19 -30.33
C LEU A 388 -17.59 36.71 -30.22
N SER A 389 -17.93 35.80 -31.15
CA SER A 389 -17.58 35.73 -32.59
C SER A 389 -16.15 35.23 -32.85
N LEU A 390 -15.91 33.94 -32.60
CA LEU A 390 -14.82 33.20 -33.24
C LEU A 390 -15.30 32.68 -34.60
N THR A 391 -14.60 33.01 -35.67
CA THR A 391 -14.92 32.61 -37.06
C THR A 391 -14.24 31.28 -37.44
N PRO A 392 -14.95 30.30 -38.04
CA PRO A 392 -14.37 29.04 -38.50
C PRO A 392 -14.32 28.89 -40.03
N ALA A 393 -13.18 28.41 -40.57
CA ALA A 393 -13.00 27.74 -41.89
C ALA A 393 -11.54 27.20 -41.96
N SER A 394 -11.13 26.05 -42.54
CA SER A 394 -11.70 25.09 -43.53
C SER A 394 -11.66 25.57 -45.00
N PRO A 395 -11.72 24.69 -46.05
CA PRO A 395 -11.70 23.21 -46.10
C PRO A 395 -10.76 22.62 -47.22
N CYS A 396 -11.13 21.43 -47.75
CA CYS A 396 -10.77 20.74 -49.01
C CYS A 396 -9.74 19.59 -48.91
N LEU A 397 -9.82 18.47 -49.67
CA LEU A 397 -10.90 17.81 -50.47
C LEU A 397 -10.56 16.28 -50.62
N PRO A 398 -11.52 15.36 -50.93
CA PRO A 398 -11.32 13.90 -50.87
C PRO A 398 -11.48 13.15 -52.23
N LEU A 399 -11.48 11.80 -52.19
CA LEU A 399 -12.01 10.90 -53.23
C LEU A 399 -12.91 9.78 -52.64
N SER A 400 -13.78 9.18 -53.47
CA SER A 400 -14.90 8.29 -53.10
C SER A 400 -14.74 6.84 -53.61
N PRO A 401 -15.68 5.91 -53.29
CA PRO A 401 -16.72 5.56 -54.28
C PRO A 401 -18.13 5.25 -53.70
N SER A 402 -18.99 4.56 -54.47
CA SER A 402 -20.47 4.68 -54.52
C SER A 402 -21.32 3.61 -53.76
N PRO A 403 -22.66 3.80 -53.59
CA PRO A 403 -23.56 2.93 -52.80
C PRO A 403 -24.59 2.09 -53.60
N LEU A 404 -25.25 1.09 -52.95
CA LEU A 404 -26.49 0.40 -53.36
C LEU A 404 -27.02 -0.53 -52.19
N PRO A 405 -28.22 -1.17 -52.26
CA PRO A 405 -29.53 -0.72 -51.74
C PRO A 405 -30.01 -1.41 -50.41
N PRO A 406 -31.17 -0.99 -49.82
CA PRO A 406 -31.72 -1.59 -48.59
C PRO A 406 -32.81 -2.68 -48.80
N PRO A 407 -33.03 -3.58 -47.81
CA PRO A 407 -34.16 -4.53 -47.76
C PRO A 407 -35.45 -3.91 -47.16
N VAL A 408 -36.59 -4.61 -47.30
CA VAL A 408 -37.95 -4.00 -47.27
C VAL A 408 -39.02 -4.84 -46.54
N PHE A 409 -39.74 -4.21 -45.59
CA PHE A 409 -41.06 -4.59 -45.00
C PHE A 409 -41.19 -5.91 -44.19
N PRO A 410 -42.31 -6.18 -43.44
CA PRO A 410 -43.58 -5.42 -43.31
C PRO A 410 -44.13 -5.07 -41.89
N SER A 411 -44.90 -3.97 -41.87
CA SER A 411 -46.12 -3.61 -41.09
C SER A 411 -46.41 -4.02 -39.63
N LEU A 412 -46.81 -3.02 -38.83
CA LEU A 412 -47.72 -3.10 -37.67
C LEU A 412 -49.16 -3.56 -38.07
N PRO A 413 -50.03 -3.95 -37.10
CA PRO A 413 -51.01 -2.95 -36.61
C PRO A 413 -51.30 -2.96 -35.09
N HIS A 414 -51.57 -1.77 -34.54
CA HIS A 414 -52.36 -1.51 -33.32
C HIS A 414 -53.88 -1.54 -33.68
N PRO A 415 -54.88 -1.49 -32.75
CA PRO A 415 -54.92 -0.97 -31.36
C PRO A 415 -55.48 -2.04 -30.34
N CYS A 416 -55.93 -1.81 -29.09
CA CYS A 416 -56.55 -0.65 -28.40
C CYS A 416 -56.29 -0.60 -26.86
N LEU A 417 -56.47 0.59 -26.29
CA LEU A 417 -56.87 0.88 -24.89
C LEU A 417 -58.43 0.79 -24.78
N PRO A 418 -59.11 0.73 -23.60
CA PRO A 418 -58.77 1.47 -22.36
C PRO A 418 -59.21 0.89 -20.98
N LEU A 419 -58.87 1.60 -19.89
CA LEU A 419 -59.52 1.60 -18.53
C LEU A 419 -59.51 0.25 -17.75
N SER A 420 -59.66 0.15 -16.42
CA SER A 420 -59.70 1.12 -15.29
C SER A 420 -59.32 0.40 -13.97
N SER A 421 -58.94 1.16 -12.92
CA SER A 421 -58.68 0.71 -11.53
C SER A 421 -59.99 0.63 -10.67
N PRO A 422 -60.00 0.30 -9.35
CA PRO A 422 -58.95 -0.17 -8.41
C PRO A 422 -59.40 -1.38 -7.50
N LEU A 423 -58.73 -1.59 -6.33
CA LEU A 423 -59.18 -2.36 -5.13
C LEU A 423 -59.15 -3.92 -5.21
N SER A 424 -58.93 -4.71 -4.13
CA SER A 424 -58.44 -4.42 -2.76
C SER A 424 -58.07 -5.70 -1.94
N LEU A 425 -57.13 -5.55 -0.97
CA LEU A 425 -57.10 -6.19 0.37
C LEU A 425 -56.99 -7.74 0.55
N THR A 426 -55.78 -8.21 0.96
CA THR A 426 -55.46 -9.05 2.18
C THR A 426 -56.17 -10.40 2.49
N PRO A 427 -55.71 -11.24 3.47
CA PRO A 427 -54.44 -11.32 4.22
C PRO A 427 -53.78 -12.75 4.22
N ALA A 428 -52.84 -12.97 5.15
CA ALA A 428 -52.50 -14.23 5.84
C ALA A 428 -51.29 -15.08 5.39
N SER A 429 -50.36 -15.24 6.35
CA SER A 429 -49.33 -16.29 6.48
C SER A 429 -49.94 -17.50 7.26
N PRO A 430 -49.21 -18.59 7.63
CA PRO A 430 -47.78 -18.91 7.46
C PRO A 430 -47.48 -20.34 6.92
N CYS A 431 -46.21 -20.70 6.74
CA CYS A 431 -45.78 -22.11 6.75
C CYS A 431 -44.26 -22.33 6.96
N LEU A 432 -43.91 -23.40 7.66
CA LEU A 432 -42.57 -23.99 7.93
C LEU A 432 -42.81 -25.43 8.46
N PRO A 433 -41.84 -26.36 8.41
CA PRO A 433 -41.00 -26.83 7.30
C PRO A 433 -41.32 -28.32 6.95
N PRO A 434 -40.59 -29.01 6.04
CA PRO A 434 -40.73 -30.47 5.89
C PRO A 434 -39.44 -31.31 5.77
N ALA A 435 -39.43 -32.48 6.44
CA ALA A 435 -38.58 -33.67 6.24
C ALA A 435 -39.16 -34.83 7.11
N PRO A 436 -38.81 -36.15 6.98
CA PRO A 436 -38.01 -36.84 5.93
C PRO A 436 -38.60 -38.20 5.40
N SER A 437 -37.96 -38.79 4.36
CA SER A 437 -37.87 -40.27 4.04
C SER A 437 -39.16 -41.05 3.63
N PRO A 438 -39.11 -42.35 3.19
CA PRO A 438 -37.99 -43.28 2.88
C PRO A 438 -38.08 -43.96 1.46
N VAL A 439 -37.26 -45.01 1.15
CA VAL A 439 -37.06 -45.57 -0.23
C VAL A 439 -36.75 -47.10 -0.27
N PRO A 440 -37.37 -47.90 -1.19
CA PRO A 440 -36.91 -49.27 -1.55
C PRO A 440 -36.81 -49.52 -3.11
N PRO A 441 -37.07 -50.70 -3.79
CA PRO A 441 -36.09 -51.29 -4.73
C PRO A 441 -36.65 -51.72 -6.17
N PRO A 442 -36.25 -52.79 -6.92
CA PRO A 442 -35.40 -52.57 -8.13
C PRO A 442 -35.51 -53.53 -9.38
N LEU A 443 -34.58 -53.37 -10.37
CA LEU A 443 -34.04 -54.35 -11.37
C LEU A 443 -34.90 -54.83 -12.57
N PRO A 444 -34.35 -55.49 -13.64
CA PRO A 444 -32.99 -55.50 -14.24
C PRO A 444 -32.92 -55.43 -15.82
N LEU A 445 -31.72 -55.30 -16.43
CA LEU A 445 -31.13 -56.19 -17.50
C LEU A 445 -29.98 -55.58 -18.34
N THR A 446 -29.15 -56.45 -18.95
CA THR A 446 -28.01 -56.24 -19.91
C THR A 446 -27.92 -57.50 -20.82
N PRO A 447 -26.93 -57.75 -21.74
CA PRO A 447 -25.82 -56.92 -22.30
C PRO A 447 -25.69 -56.99 -23.86
N ALA A 448 -24.66 -56.38 -24.47
CA ALA A 448 -23.99 -56.87 -25.72
C ALA A 448 -22.69 -56.11 -26.10
N SER A 449 -21.69 -56.82 -26.66
CA SER A 449 -20.51 -56.36 -27.44
C SER A 449 -19.87 -57.61 -28.09
N PRO A 450 -19.17 -57.56 -29.26
CA PRO A 450 -17.69 -57.48 -29.24
C PRO A 450 -16.97 -56.97 -30.54
N CYS A 451 -15.62 -57.02 -30.50
CA CYS A 451 -14.64 -57.17 -31.62
C CYS A 451 -13.90 -55.95 -32.24
N LEU A 452 -12.65 -56.26 -32.65
CA LEU A 452 -11.55 -55.47 -33.29
C LEU A 452 -10.92 -56.39 -34.40
N PRO A 453 -9.74 -56.16 -35.03
CA PRO A 453 -8.82 -55.00 -35.15
C PRO A 453 -8.37 -54.69 -36.63
N LEU A 454 -7.41 -53.77 -36.86
CA LEU A 454 -6.19 -53.89 -37.73
C LEU A 454 -5.62 -52.54 -38.31
N SER A 455 -4.37 -52.59 -38.79
CA SER A 455 -3.55 -51.56 -39.50
C SER A 455 -2.45 -52.28 -40.35
N PRO A 456 -1.67 -51.71 -41.33
CA PRO A 456 -1.12 -50.33 -41.46
C PRO A 456 -1.10 -49.73 -42.93
N SER A 457 -0.08 -48.92 -43.29
CA SER A 457 0.15 -48.02 -44.48
C SER A 457 0.61 -48.72 -45.82
N PRO A 458 1.12 -48.09 -46.94
CA PRO A 458 1.41 -46.66 -47.32
C PRO A 458 1.25 -46.16 -48.84
N LEU A 459 1.37 -44.82 -49.11
CA LEU A 459 1.95 -44.12 -50.35
C LEU A 459 1.31 -44.29 -51.79
N PRO A 460 1.68 -43.53 -52.89
CA PRO A 460 2.18 -42.14 -53.12
C PRO A 460 1.44 -41.27 -54.25
N PRO A 461 2.01 -40.56 -55.28
CA PRO A 461 1.63 -39.17 -55.74
C PRO A 461 1.27 -39.08 -57.28
N PRO A 462 1.54 -38.04 -58.15
CA PRO A 462 1.88 -36.58 -58.07
C PRO A 462 1.06 -35.65 -59.07
N VAL A 463 1.47 -34.37 -59.36
CA VAL A 463 1.46 -33.63 -60.69
C VAL A 463 1.68 -32.07 -60.57
N PHE A 464 2.21 -31.40 -61.61
CA PHE A 464 2.59 -29.96 -61.71
C PHE A 464 2.13 -29.27 -63.03
N PRO A 465 1.92 -27.93 -63.03
CA PRO A 465 2.66 -26.96 -63.90
C PRO A 465 2.87 -25.56 -63.22
N SER A 466 3.51 -24.49 -63.75
CA SER A 466 4.56 -24.22 -64.78
C SER A 466 5.10 -22.76 -64.61
N LEU A 467 5.73 -22.11 -65.62
CA LEU A 467 6.38 -20.76 -65.59
C LEU A 467 6.23 -20.00 -66.94
N PRO A 468 6.49 -18.67 -67.01
CA PRO A 468 7.75 -18.13 -67.60
C PRO A 468 8.30 -16.82 -66.94
N HIS A 469 9.61 -16.68 -66.63
CA HIS A 469 10.71 -15.98 -67.38
C HIS A 469 10.72 -14.41 -67.32
N LEU A 470 11.83 -13.64 -67.24
CA LEU A 470 13.29 -13.89 -67.05
C LEU A 470 14.06 -12.59 -66.58
N CYS A 471 15.28 -12.73 -66.01
CA CYS A 471 16.53 -11.90 -66.03
C CYS A 471 16.57 -10.36 -66.36
N LEU A 472 17.55 -9.52 -65.96
CA LEU A 472 18.75 -9.57 -65.06
C LEU A 472 19.11 -8.12 -64.54
N PRO A 473 20.36 -7.60 -64.33
CA PRO A 473 20.77 -7.10 -62.99
C PRO A 473 21.16 -5.60 -62.92
N LEU A 474 21.48 -5.09 -61.71
CA LEU A 474 22.66 -4.24 -61.36
C LEU A 474 22.50 -3.53 -59.98
N SER A 475 23.62 -3.12 -59.39
CA SER A 475 23.72 -2.17 -58.26
C SER A 475 24.49 -0.92 -58.74
N PRO A 476 24.33 0.27 -58.13
CA PRO A 476 25.17 0.63 -56.97
C PRO A 476 24.45 1.53 -55.93
N SER A 477 25.22 2.34 -55.16
CA SER A 477 24.80 3.05 -53.93
C SER A 477 24.60 4.59 -54.14
N PRO A 478 24.73 5.54 -53.16
CA PRO A 478 23.66 6.53 -52.90
C PRO A 478 24.10 8.03 -52.96
N LEU A 479 23.32 8.92 -52.32
CA LEU A 479 23.49 10.41 -52.15
C LEU A 479 22.99 11.28 -53.33
N PRO A 480 22.84 12.62 -53.22
CA PRO A 480 22.87 13.54 -52.05
C PRO A 480 21.61 14.46 -51.90
N PRO A 481 21.52 15.33 -50.87
CA PRO A 481 20.51 16.39 -50.76
C PRO A 481 20.98 17.77 -51.30
N PRO A 482 20.07 18.68 -51.73
CA PRO A 482 20.38 20.07 -52.11
C PRO A 482 20.25 21.09 -50.96
N VAL A 483 20.65 22.35 -51.20
CA VAL A 483 21.04 23.35 -50.19
C VAL A 483 20.52 24.77 -50.51
N PHE A 484 20.13 25.51 -49.45
CA PHE A 484 19.99 26.98 -49.22
C PHE A 484 19.94 28.03 -50.37
N PRO A 485 19.30 29.20 -50.10
CA PRO A 485 20.12 30.41 -49.89
C PRO A 485 19.82 31.16 -48.56
N SER A 486 20.39 32.37 -48.38
CA SER A 486 20.67 33.02 -47.07
C SER A 486 20.31 34.53 -47.00
N LEU A 487 20.77 35.24 -45.94
CA LEU A 487 20.69 36.70 -45.59
C LEU A 487 19.62 37.06 -44.52
N SER A 488 19.78 38.05 -43.62
CA SER A 488 20.96 38.80 -43.10
C SER A 488 20.60 39.52 -41.75
N LEU A 489 21.47 40.35 -41.15
CA LEU A 489 21.40 40.82 -39.74
C LEU A 489 21.33 42.36 -39.53
N THR A 490 20.64 42.80 -38.45
CA THR A 490 20.80 44.08 -37.68
C THR A 490 20.43 45.42 -38.40
N PRO A 491 20.29 46.62 -37.74
CA PRO A 491 20.64 47.01 -36.35
C PRO A 491 19.67 47.93 -35.51
N ALA A 492 20.00 48.07 -34.21
CA ALA A 492 19.92 49.22 -33.25
C ALA A 492 18.70 50.20 -33.07
N SER A 493 18.31 50.36 -31.78
CA SER A 493 18.13 51.58 -30.92
C SER A 493 17.94 53.01 -31.51
N PRO A 494 17.23 53.99 -30.86
CA PRO A 494 17.38 54.40 -29.43
C PRO A 494 16.08 54.85 -28.67
N CYS A 495 16.15 55.83 -27.74
CA CYS A 495 15.26 55.97 -26.55
C CYS A 495 14.77 57.41 -26.21
N LEU A 496 13.91 57.52 -25.16
CA LEU A 496 13.57 58.71 -24.31
C LEU A 496 12.63 59.79 -24.94
N PRO A 497 12.04 60.77 -24.18
CA PRO A 497 12.36 61.26 -22.81
C PRO A 497 11.21 61.63 -21.80
N LEU A 498 11.55 61.65 -20.48
CA LEU A 498 11.11 62.58 -19.37
C LEU A 498 9.59 62.72 -18.98
N SER A 499 9.12 63.18 -17.79
CA SER A 499 9.65 63.32 -16.38
C SER A 499 8.47 63.61 -15.35
N PRO A 500 8.55 64.23 -14.14
CA PRO A 500 8.16 63.51 -12.90
C PRO A 500 7.29 64.22 -11.79
N SER A 501 6.76 63.42 -10.83
CA SER A 501 6.38 63.78 -9.41
C SER A 501 5.15 64.71 -9.17
N PRO A 502 4.59 64.87 -7.93
CA PRO A 502 5.00 64.38 -6.59
C PRO A 502 3.90 63.70 -5.69
N LEU A 503 4.23 63.57 -4.39
CA LEU A 503 3.51 63.05 -3.19
C LEU A 503 2.15 63.75 -2.83
N PRO A 504 1.32 63.32 -1.83
CA PRO A 504 1.62 62.47 -0.63
C PRO A 504 0.57 61.41 -0.18
N PRO A 505 0.86 60.61 0.89
CA PRO A 505 -0.12 59.73 1.57
C PRO A 505 -0.77 60.38 2.83
N PRO A 506 -1.99 59.96 3.23
CA PRO A 506 -2.62 60.35 4.51
C PRO A 506 -2.18 59.49 5.71
N VAL A 507 -2.52 59.93 6.92
CA VAL A 507 -2.06 59.42 8.23
C VAL A 507 -3.26 59.00 9.12
N PHE A 508 -2.97 58.36 10.27
CA PHE A 508 -3.76 58.19 11.51
C PHE A 508 -4.29 56.77 11.82
N PRO A 509 -4.43 56.40 13.11
CA PRO A 509 -3.65 56.81 14.29
C PRO A 509 -3.13 55.61 15.11
N SER A 510 -2.19 55.87 16.03
CA SER A 510 -1.73 54.90 17.04
C SER A 510 -1.90 55.47 18.45
N LEU A 511 -2.32 54.63 19.40
CA LEU A 511 -2.31 54.89 20.84
C LEU A 511 -1.90 53.61 21.61
N PRO A 512 -1.38 53.73 22.85
CA PRO A 512 -0.25 52.90 23.29
C PRO A 512 -0.53 52.06 24.55
N HIS A 513 0.49 51.37 25.06
CA HIS A 513 0.95 51.45 26.48
C HIS A 513 2.36 50.81 26.64
N PRO A 514 3.07 50.99 27.77
CA PRO A 514 4.51 51.28 27.72
C PRO A 514 5.45 50.14 28.15
N CYS A 515 6.74 50.35 27.87
CA CYS A 515 7.87 49.70 28.55
C CYS A 515 8.73 50.76 29.26
N LEU A 516 9.36 50.40 30.39
CA LEU A 516 10.42 51.17 31.04
C LEU A 516 11.75 50.41 30.94
N PRO A 517 12.89 51.11 30.75
CA PRO A 517 14.19 50.46 30.60
C PRO A 517 14.91 50.26 31.95
N LEU A 518 15.83 49.30 31.98
CA LEU A 518 16.91 49.22 32.96
C LEU A 518 18.22 48.89 32.24
N SER A 519 19.34 49.33 32.79
CA SER A 519 20.64 49.37 32.12
C SER A 519 21.79 48.95 33.06
N SER A 520 23.01 48.86 32.50
CA SER A 520 24.28 48.39 33.09
C SER A 520 24.44 46.85 33.18
N PRO A 521 25.69 46.33 33.08
CA PRO A 521 25.96 44.89 33.03
C PRO A 521 26.30 44.30 34.41
N LEU A 522 25.97 43.02 34.60
CA LEU A 522 26.42 42.22 35.75
C LEU A 522 27.33 41.06 35.30
N SER A 523 28.55 41.06 35.82
CA SER A 523 29.47 39.92 35.79
C SER A 523 29.24 39.05 37.03
N LEU A 524 29.16 37.72 36.86
CA LEU A 524 29.12 36.77 37.98
C LEU A 524 30.16 35.66 37.79
N THR A 525 30.99 35.48 38.80
CA THR A 525 31.91 34.35 38.96
C THR A 525 31.19 33.23 39.70
N CYS A 526 31.21 32.00 39.15
CA CYS A 526 30.56 30.86 39.79
C CYS A 526 31.48 30.17 40.80
N ALA A 527 30.98 29.97 42.02
CA ALA A 527 31.44 28.92 42.93
C ALA A 527 30.47 27.73 42.86
N SER A 528 30.98 26.52 43.06
CA SER A 528 30.28 25.23 42.91
C SER A 528 29.48 24.84 44.17
N PRO A 529 28.69 23.73 44.18
CA PRO A 529 28.26 22.87 43.07
C PRO A 529 26.73 22.55 43.04
N SER A 530 26.33 21.73 42.05
CA SER A 530 25.08 20.92 41.97
C SER A 530 23.74 21.60 41.61
N LEU A 531 22.83 20.78 41.06
CA LEU A 531 21.48 21.05 40.52
C LEU A 531 21.40 21.76 39.13
N PRO A 532 20.83 21.11 38.10
CA PRO A 532 20.36 21.77 36.88
C PRO A 532 18.88 22.16 36.98
N LEU A 533 18.55 23.43 36.72
CA LEU A 533 17.19 23.88 36.40
C LEU A 533 17.07 24.20 34.89
N PRO A 534 15.84 24.22 34.31
CA PRO A 534 15.65 24.08 32.87
C PRO A 534 15.85 25.37 32.07
N SER A 535 16.34 25.22 30.84
CA SER A 535 16.51 26.30 29.87
C SER A 535 15.19 26.67 29.16
N LEU A 536 14.73 27.91 29.36
CA LEU A 536 13.69 28.53 28.52
C LEU A 536 14.31 29.20 27.28
N PRO A 537 13.91 28.85 26.06
CA PRO A 537 14.39 29.52 24.85
C PRO A 537 13.52 30.72 24.45
N HIS A 538 14.15 31.88 24.20
CA HIS A 538 13.57 33.01 23.50
C HIS A 538 14.38 33.34 22.23
N PRO A 539 13.78 34.00 21.21
CA PRO A 539 14.23 33.89 19.82
C PRO A 539 15.46 34.74 19.48
N CYS A 540 16.25 34.24 18.52
CA CYS A 540 17.45 34.92 18.01
C CYS A 540 17.11 36.13 17.12
N LEU A 541 17.89 37.20 17.28
CA LEU A 541 17.99 38.33 16.35
C LEU A 541 19.38 38.35 15.69
N PRO A 542 19.53 38.90 14.47
CA PRO A 542 20.81 38.88 13.76
C PRO A 542 21.82 39.89 14.35
N LEU A 543 23.05 39.45 14.57
CA LEU A 543 24.18 40.29 14.94
C LEU A 543 24.92 40.81 13.69
N SER A 544 25.23 42.11 13.68
CA SER A 544 25.82 42.83 12.55
C SER A 544 27.27 43.27 12.81
N SER A 545 28.15 42.35 13.20
CA SER A 545 29.61 42.58 13.26
C SER A 545 30.39 41.25 13.33
N PRO A 546 31.64 41.19 12.83
CA PRO A 546 32.47 39.99 12.92
C PRO A 546 33.01 39.80 14.34
N LEU A 547 32.69 38.66 14.96
CA LEU A 547 33.31 38.22 16.20
C LEU A 547 34.71 37.65 15.93
N SER A 548 35.69 38.06 16.72
CA SER A 548 36.98 37.40 16.84
C SER A 548 37.04 36.64 18.17
N LEU A 549 37.62 35.43 18.15
CA LEU A 549 37.76 34.58 19.32
C LEU A 549 39.21 34.11 19.42
N THR A 550 39.79 34.27 20.61
CA THR A 550 41.15 33.83 20.94
C THR A 550 41.05 32.73 21.99
N CYS A 551 41.31 31.49 21.62
CA CYS A 551 41.23 30.35 22.55
C CYS A 551 42.48 30.25 23.40
N ALA A 552 42.31 30.13 24.72
CA ALA A 552 43.40 29.91 25.67
C ALA A 552 43.32 28.50 26.28
N SER A 553 44.41 27.75 26.12
CA SER A 553 44.70 26.44 26.74
C SER A 553 43.88 25.21 26.25
N PRO A 554 44.44 23.98 26.33
CA PRO A 554 44.02 22.89 25.43
C PRO A 554 43.76 21.55 26.15
N SER A 555 42.51 21.29 26.58
CA SER A 555 42.13 19.95 27.08
C SER A 555 40.61 19.73 27.10
N LEU A 556 40.08 19.05 26.07
CA LEU A 556 38.95 18.10 26.05
C LEU A 556 38.49 17.90 24.57
N PRO A 557 38.04 16.69 24.16
CA PRO A 557 37.57 16.46 22.80
C PRO A 557 36.17 17.05 22.56
N LEU A 558 35.92 17.61 21.37
CA LEU A 558 34.59 18.07 20.98
C LEU A 558 33.68 16.86 20.66
N PRO A 559 32.44 16.80 21.16
CA PRO A 559 31.40 15.98 20.54
C PRO A 559 31.02 16.59 19.18
N SER A 560 31.06 15.78 18.12
CA SER A 560 30.74 16.22 16.77
C SER A 560 29.24 16.44 16.57
N LEU A 561 28.82 17.71 16.46
CA LEU A 561 27.46 18.07 16.05
C LEU A 561 27.21 17.72 14.58
N PRO A 562 26.21 16.89 14.24
CA PRO A 562 25.74 16.74 12.87
C PRO A 562 24.84 17.92 12.45
N HIS A 563 24.94 18.28 11.16
CA HIS A 563 24.14 19.25 10.38
C HIS A 563 24.70 20.68 10.18
N PRO A 564 25.00 21.02 8.92
CA PRO A 564 24.92 22.38 8.40
C PRO A 564 23.77 22.53 7.39
N CYS A 565 22.73 23.27 7.77
CA CYS A 565 21.72 23.78 6.84
C CYS A 565 21.78 25.31 6.79
N LEU A 566 22.64 25.87 5.93
CA LEU A 566 22.47 27.11 5.14
C LEU A 566 23.80 27.44 4.42
N PRO A 567 23.78 28.14 3.26
CA PRO A 567 24.98 28.38 2.46
C PRO A 567 25.77 29.61 2.93
N LEU A 568 27.09 29.47 3.04
CA LEU A 568 28.01 30.59 3.21
C LEU A 568 28.40 31.19 1.85
N SER A 569 28.03 32.44 1.62
CA SER A 569 28.62 33.30 0.59
C SER A 569 29.73 34.16 1.20
N SER A 570 30.85 34.29 0.49
CA SER A 570 32.13 34.90 0.91
C SER A 570 32.97 34.08 1.92
N PRO A 571 34.32 34.18 1.87
CA PRO A 571 35.21 33.24 2.58
C PRO A 571 35.63 33.72 3.98
N LEU A 572 35.66 32.78 4.94
CA LEU A 572 36.46 32.93 6.16
C LEU A 572 37.92 32.54 5.88
N SER A 573 38.86 33.28 6.46
CA SER A 573 40.29 32.98 6.39
C SER A 573 40.82 32.60 7.77
N LEU A 574 41.65 31.57 7.83
CA LEU A 574 42.36 31.12 9.02
C LEU A 574 43.84 30.97 8.67
N THR A 575 44.68 31.81 9.27
CA THR A 575 46.14 31.78 9.11
C THR A 575 46.77 31.09 10.30
N CYS A 576 47.31 29.89 10.07
CA CYS A 576 48.15 29.20 11.05
C CYS A 576 49.59 29.75 10.95
N ALA A 577 50.10 30.36 12.01
CA ALA A 577 51.48 30.81 12.12
C ALA A 577 52.18 30.11 13.30
N SER A 578 53.29 29.42 13.02
CA SER A 578 54.11 28.73 14.01
C SER A 578 55.44 29.45 14.24
N PRO A 579 56.05 29.27 15.42
CA PRO A 579 57.52 29.28 15.51
C PRO A 579 58.11 27.98 16.10
N SER A 580 59.30 27.67 15.61
CA SER A 580 60.36 26.76 16.09
C SER A 580 60.83 27.07 17.54
N LEU A 581 61.62 26.30 18.32
CA LEU A 581 62.52 25.10 18.27
C LEU A 581 62.85 24.73 19.79
N PRO A 582 63.76 23.82 20.23
CA PRO A 582 64.41 22.60 19.69
C PRO A 582 64.34 21.34 20.65
N LEU A 583 65.16 20.30 20.40
CA LEU A 583 65.46 19.07 21.21
C LEU A 583 66.60 19.32 22.27
N PRO A 584 66.95 18.44 23.27
CA PRO A 584 67.23 16.97 23.12
C PRO A 584 67.11 15.93 24.32
N SER A 585 67.14 14.63 23.94
CA SER A 585 67.75 13.40 24.57
C SER A 585 67.59 12.91 26.05
N LEU A 586 67.03 11.67 26.20
CA LEU A 586 67.49 10.40 26.87
C LEU A 586 68.53 10.38 28.05
N PRO A 587 68.50 9.41 29.03
CA PRO A 587 68.62 7.92 28.88
C PRO A 587 67.55 7.06 29.65
N HIS A 588 67.23 5.78 29.37
CA HIS A 588 67.95 4.46 29.50
C HIS A 588 68.32 4.02 30.94
N PRO A 589 68.13 2.73 31.35
CA PRO A 589 68.73 1.47 30.80
C PRO A 589 67.75 0.24 30.69
N CYS A 590 68.04 -1.01 30.29
CA CYS A 590 69.12 -1.70 29.52
C CYS A 590 68.68 -3.14 29.07
N LEU A 591 69.57 -3.83 28.31
CA LEU A 591 69.65 -5.28 27.93
C LEU A 591 69.25 -5.65 26.47
N PRO A 592 69.92 -6.65 25.84
CA PRO A 592 70.54 -6.40 24.53
C PRO A 592 70.24 -7.41 23.39
N CYS A 593 70.81 -7.13 22.21
CA CYS A 593 70.65 -7.86 20.94
C CYS A 593 71.85 -8.76 20.58
N LEU A 594 71.69 -9.69 19.61
CA LEU A 594 72.52 -9.82 18.37
C LEU A 594 72.11 -11.03 17.47
N PRO A 595 72.22 -10.94 16.12
CA PRO A 595 72.09 -12.05 15.12
C PRO A 595 73.49 -12.41 14.51
N PRO A 596 73.71 -13.00 13.29
CA PRO A 596 72.82 -13.57 12.24
C PRO A 596 73.27 -14.88 11.50
N SER A 597 72.36 -15.45 10.67
CA SER A 597 72.57 -16.29 9.44
C SER A 597 73.40 -17.61 9.53
N PRO A 598 73.56 -18.44 8.45
CA PRO A 598 72.91 -18.53 7.12
C PRO A 598 72.30 -19.94 6.81
N SER A 599 72.10 -20.32 5.54
CA SER A 599 71.52 -21.59 5.05
C SER A 599 72.51 -22.48 4.26
N PRO A 600 72.20 -23.79 4.07
CA PRO A 600 72.62 -24.55 2.88
C PRO A 600 71.48 -25.43 2.27
N VAL A 601 71.79 -26.26 1.25
CA VAL A 601 70.83 -26.96 0.36
C VAL A 601 71.07 -28.53 0.32
N PRO A 602 70.69 -29.40 -0.68
CA PRO A 602 70.17 -30.77 -0.44
C PRO A 602 71.08 -31.89 -1.07
N PRO A 603 70.66 -33.08 -1.59
CA PRO A 603 69.42 -33.89 -1.49
C PRO A 603 69.65 -35.29 -0.81
N PRO A 604 69.79 -36.52 -1.40
CA PRO A 604 69.63 -37.08 -2.77
C PRO A 604 68.85 -38.44 -2.93
N LEU A 605 67.87 -38.51 -3.87
CA LEU A 605 67.37 -39.73 -4.59
C LEU A 605 66.63 -40.81 -3.71
N SER A 606 65.90 -41.85 -4.17
CA SER A 606 65.62 -42.60 -5.44
C SER A 606 64.29 -43.41 -5.25
N LEU A 607 63.57 -44.14 -6.14
CA LEU A 607 63.41 -44.41 -7.60
C LEU A 607 62.07 -45.26 -7.72
N SER A 608 61.16 -45.08 -8.71
CA SER A 608 60.88 -45.94 -9.92
C SER A 608 60.45 -47.42 -9.70
N PRO A 609 59.81 -48.14 -10.67
CA PRO A 609 59.61 -47.90 -12.11
C PRO A 609 58.09 -47.96 -12.54
N LEU A 610 57.61 -48.11 -13.80
CA LEU A 610 58.14 -48.61 -15.09
C LEU A 610 57.44 -47.89 -16.30
N SER A 611 57.92 -48.12 -17.53
CA SER A 611 57.46 -47.46 -18.79
C SER A 611 57.60 -48.37 -20.02
N LEU A 612 56.87 -48.13 -21.11
CA LEU A 612 57.28 -48.46 -22.51
C LEU A 612 56.40 -47.76 -23.59
N THR A 613 56.96 -47.60 -24.79
CA THR A 613 56.46 -46.89 -26.01
C THR A 613 56.85 -47.73 -27.28
N PRO A 614 56.77 -47.33 -28.60
CA PRO A 614 56.63 -45.99 -29.23
C PRO A 614 55.94 -45.82 -30.64
N ALA A 615 55.83 -44.53 -31.07
CA ALA A 615 55.84 -43.96 -32.45
C ALA A 615 54.68 -44.31 -33.45
N SER A 616 54.33 -43.53 -34.50
CA SER A 616 55.00 -42.45 -35.30
C SER A 616 53.97 -41.39 -35.84
N PRO A 617 54.24 -40.49 -36.84
CA PRO A 617 55.00 -39.23 -36.69
C PRO A 617 54.33 -37.92 -37.26
N CYS A 618 54.79 -36.78 -36.73
CA CYS A 618 54.94 -35.40 -37.27
C CYS A 618 54.01 -34.74 -38.34
N LEU A 619 53.50 -33.53 -38.01
CA LEU A 619 53.22 -32.39 -38.92
C LEU A 619 53.42 -31.03 -38.15
N PRO A 620 53.52 -29.85 -38.83
CA PRO A 620 54.06 -28.61 -38.25
C PRO A 620 53.06 -27.78 -37.39
N PRO A 621 53.53 -26.76 -36.63
CA PRO A 621 52.72 -26.08 -35.62
C PRO A 621 51.67 -25.10 -36.18
N SER A 622 50.52 -25.05 -35.51
CA SER A 622 49.48 -24.03 -35.70
C SER A 622 49.77 -22.75 -34.89
N PRO A 623 49.28 -21.58 -35.32
CA PRO A 623 49.53 -20.32 -34.63
C PRO A 623 48.76 -20.20 -33.31
N SER A 624 49.34 -19.47 -32.36
CA SER A 624 48.72 -19.09 -31.09
C SER A 624 47.41 -18.31 -31.30
N PRO A 625 46.36 -18.55 -30.48
CA PRO A 625 45.10 -17.82 -30.62
C PRO A 625 45.26 -16.32 -30.34
N LEU A 626 44.70 -15.49 -31.21
CA LEU A 626 44.60 -14.05 -31.00
C LEU A 626 43.69 -13.74 -29.78
N PRO A 627 43.95 -12.66 -29.03
CA PRO A 627 43.02 -12.21 -28.00
C PRO A 627 41.68 -11.77 -28.61
N PRO A 628 40.56 -11.92 -27.89
CA PRO A 628 39.25 -11.51 -28.39
C PRO A 628 39.21 -9.98 -28.64
N PRO A 629 38.46 -9.51 -29.66
CA PRO A 629 38.41 -8.09 -30.00
C PRO A 629 37.74 -7.28 -28.89
N VAL A 630 38.45 -6.28 -28.38
CA VAL A 630 37.91 -5.28 -27.45
C VAL A 630 37.02 -4.31 -28.23
N PHE A 631 35.71 -4.55 -28.19
CA PHE A 631 34.74 -3.58 -28.70
C PHE A 631 34.67 -2.37 -27.74
N PRO A 632 34.76 -1.12 -28.24
CA PRO A 632 34.53 0.05 -27.41
C PRO A 632 33.05 0.14 -26.99
N PRO A 633 32.74 0.72 -25.82
CA PRO A 633 31.36 0.90 -25.39
C PRO A 633 30.63 1.85 -26.35
N LEU A 634 29.55 1.37 -26.97
CA LEU A 634 28.66 2.21 -27.78
C LEU A 634 28.05 3.32 -26.91
N PRO A 635 28.01 4.58 -27.36
CA PRO A 635 27.32 5.63 -26.64
C PRO A 635 25.81 5.29 -26.53
N HIS A 636 25.24 5.46 -25.34
CA HIS A 636 23.83 5.14 -25.07
C HIS A 636 22.86 6.13 -25.74
N LEU A 637 22.70 6.01 -27.05
CA LEU A 637 21.68 6.74 -27.80
C LEU A 637 20.31 6.07 -27.58
N CYS A 638 19.56 6.53 -26.58
CA CYS A 638 18.19 6.11 -26.33
C CYS A 638 17.23 6.62 -27.42
N LEU A 639 17.28 6.00 -28.60
CA LEU A 639 16.23 6.10 -29.61
C LEU A 639 14.90 5.63 -29.01
N PRO A 640 13.78 6.33 -29.23
CA PRO A 640 12.47 5.98 -28.68
C PRO A 640 11.82 4.83 -29.49
N LEU A 641 12.46 3.67 -29.49
CA LEU A 641 11.77 2.41 -29.74
C LEU A 641 10.72 2.26 -28.63
N SER A 642 9.45 2.14 -29.04
CA SER A 642 8.27 2.25 -28.19
C SER A 642 8.35 1.34 -26.95
N LEU A 643 8.72 1.95 -25.82
CA LEU A 643 8.68 1.32 -24.50
C LEU A 643 7.27 0.80 -24.21
N PRO A 644 7.12 -0.38 -23.57
CA PRO A 644 5.83 -0.74 -22.98
C PRO A 644 5.44 0.34 -21.95
N PRO A 645 4.14 0.61 -21.74
CA PRO A 645 3.73 1.64 -20.82
C PRO A 645 4.17 1.35 -19.37
N PRO A 646 4.08 2.33 -18.46
CA PRO A 646 4.41 2.16 -17.04
C PRO A 646 3.38 1.31 -16.26
N SER A 647 3.04 0.12 -16.77
CA SER A 647 1.89 -0.69 -16.35
C SER A 647 2.18 -2.20 -16.20
N LEU A 648 3.33 -2.69 -16.67
CA LEU A 648 3.58 -4.13 -16.90
C LEU A 648 3.35 -5.02 -15.65
N ARG A 649 3.69 -4.55 -14.45
CA ARG A 649 3.51 -5.31 -13.19
C ARG A 649 2.13 -5.19 -12.55
N LEU A 650 1.36 -4.12 -12.80
CA LEU A 650 -0.04 -4.05 -12.36
C LEU A 650 -0.95 -4.91 -13.26
N GLN A 651 -0.61 -5.00 -14.55
CA GLN A 651 -1.18 -5.97 -15.48
C GLN A 651 -0.94 -7.42 -15.04
N MET A 652 0.14 -7.70 -14.31
CA MET A 652 0.43 -9.03 -13.76
C MET A 652 -0.59 -9.44 -12.68
N ILE A 653 -1.06 -8.50 -11.85
CA ILE A 653 -2.15 -8.74 -10.89
C ILE A 653 -3.42 -9.14 -11.63
N GLU A 654 -3.79 -8.43 -12.70
CA GLU A 654 -4.95 -8.80 -13.53
C GLU A 654 -4.81 -10.17 -14.20
N ALA A 655 -3.60 -10.51 -14.65
CA ALA A 655 -3.34 -11.78 -15.31
C ALA A 655 -3.42 -12.95 -14.30
N ILE A 656 -2.87 -12.80 -13.09
CA ILE A 656 -3.11 -13.75 -11.99
C ILE A 656 -4.61 -13.87 -11.71
N CYS A 657 -5.34 -12.75 -11.62
CA CYS A 657 -6.79 -12.73 -11.44
C CYS A 657 -7.61 -13.36 -12.58
N LYS A 658 -7.01 -13.64 -13.75
CA LYS A 658 -7.60 -14.39 -14.87
C LYS A 658 -7.18 -15.86 -14.90
N HIS A 659 -6.08 -16.23 -14.25
CA HIS A 659 -5.56 -17.60 -14.18
C HIS A 659 -5.96 -18.32 -12.88
N TRP A 660 -6.26 -17.57 -11.82
CA TRP A 660 -6.60 -18.08 -10.50
C TRP A 660 -8.00 -17.65 -10.08
N GLU A 661 -8.93 -18.60 -10.01
CA GLU A 661 -10.32 -18.34 -9.63
C GLU A 661 -10.54 -18.29 -8.11
N GLY A 662 -9.66 -18.92 -7.33
CA GLY A 662 -9.71 -18.94 -5.86
C GLY A 662 -9.42 -17.60 -5.19
N PRO A 663 -9.47 -17.55 -3.84
CA PRO A 663 -9.08 -16.39 -3.07
C PRO A 663 -7.59 -16.06 -3.26
N ILE A 664 -7.25 -14.78 -3.13
CA ILE A 664 -5.88 -14.26 -3.18
C ILE A 664 -5.64 -13.40 -1.94
N SER A 665 -4.44 -13.48 -1.35
CA SER A 665 -3.91 -12.43 -0.46
C SER A 665 -2.60 -11.90 -1.03
N LEU A 666 -2.52 -10.57 -1.18
CA LEU A 666 -1.48 -9.88 -1.92
C LEU A 666 -0.92 -8.72 -1.09
N ALA A 667 0.34 -8.85 -0.68
CA ALA A 667 1.08 -7.77 -0.02
C ALA A 667 1.71 -6.83 -1.05
N LEU A 668 1.43 -5.53 -0.91
CA LEU A 668 1.81 -4.49 -1.87
C LEU A 668 2.76 -3.48 -1.20
N TYR A 669 4.02 -3.47 -1.63
CA TYR A 669 5.05 -2.58 -1.12
C TYR A 669 5.10 -1.27 -1.92
N MET A 670 4.61 -0.19 -1.32
CA MET A 670 4.27 1.08 -2.00
C MET A 670 4.49 2.29 -1.08
N SER A 671 4.79 3.46 -1.65
CA SER A 671 4.59 4.75 -0.97
C SER A 671 3.12 5.14 -0.91
N ASP A 672 2.72 6.10 -0.05
CA ASP A 672 1.32 6.56 0.02
C ASP A 672 0.78 7.07 -1.32
N ALA A 673 1.61 7.77 -2.12
CA ALA A 673 1.25 8.21 -3.46
C ALA A 673 1.07 7.05 -4.48
N GLU A 674 1.92 6.01 -4.41
CA GLU A 674 1.79 4.82 -5.26
C GLU A 674 0.56 3.98 -4.86
N ALA A 675 0.24 3.86 -3.57
CA ALA A 675 -0.97 3.20 -3.11
C ALA A 675 -2.24 3.91 -3.63
N GLN A 676 -2.22 5.24 -3.70
CA GLN A 676 -3.31 6.03 -4.28
C GLN A 676 -3.34 5.99 -5.82
N GLN A 677 -2.20 5.81 -6.50
CA GLN A 677 -2.17 5.45 -7.91
C GLN A 677 -2.76 4.05 -8.15
N PHE A 678 -2.46 3.08 -7.29
CA PHE A 678 -3.02 1.74 -7.33
C PHE A 678 -4.53 1.73 -7.11
N LEU A 679 -5.06 2.54 -6.19
CA LEU A 679 -6.52 2.73 -6.03
C LEU A 679 -7.18 3.14 -7.36
N ARG A 680 -6.63 4.16 -8.02
CA ARG A 680 -7.12 4.65 -9.33
C ARG A 680 -7.03 3.56 -10.41
N TYR A 681 -5.94 2.79 -10.44
CA TYR A 681 -5.76 1.65 -11.35
C TYR A 681 -6.82 0.55 -11.12
N ALA A 682 -7.00 0.11 -9.88
CA ALA A 682 -7.92 -0.98 -9.54
C ALA A 682 -9.39 -0.60 -9.78
N GLN A 683 -9.76 0.66 -9.55
CA GLN A 683 -11.09 1.19 -9.86
C GLN A 683 -11.37 1.33 -11.37
N ALA A 684 -10.33 1.50 -12.20
CA ALA A 684 -10.45 1.57 -13.65
C ALA A 684 -10.36 0.19 -14.35
N SER A 685 -9.81 -0.82 -13.67
CA SER A 685 -9.67 -2.18 -14.20
C SER A 685 -10.95 -2.99 -14.03
N GLU A 686 -11.62 -3.34 -15.14
CA GLU A 686 -12.81 -4.23 -15.12
C GLU A 686 -12.51 -5.65 -14.62
N VAL A 687 -11.25 -6.01 -14.38
CA VAL A 687 -10.87 -7.23 -13.67
C VAL A 687 -10.89 -6.96 -12.16
N LEU A 688 -10.03 -6.05 -11.68
CA LEU A 688 -9.79 -5.88 -10.25
C LEU A 688 -10.99 -5.30 -9.50
N LYS A 689 -11.70 -4.35 -10.12
CA LYS A 689 -12.95 -3.73 -9.64
C LYS A 689 -14.06 -4.74 -9.34
N ASN A 690 -14.12 -5.82 -10.12
CA ASN A 690 -15.19 -6.82 -10.04
C ASN A 690 -14.77 -8.06 -9.20
N ARG A 691 -13.48 -8.23 -8.87
CA ARG A 691 -12.96 -9.34 -8.05
C ARG A 691 -12.84 -8.97 -6.58
N LYS A 692 -13.90 -9.23 -5.81
CA LYS A 692 -13.92 -9.01 -4.35
C LYS A 692 -13.06 -9.98 -3.52
N ASN A 693 -12.75 -11.17 -4.03
CA ASN A 693 -12.03 -12.21 -3.27
C ASN A 693 -10.50 -12.06 -3.27
N VAL A 694 -10.00 -10.83 -3.41
CA VAL A 694 -8.57 -10.48 -3.43
C VAL A 694 -8.27 -9.54 -2.27
N GLY A 695 -7.54 -10.03 -1.25
CA GLY A 695 -7.11 -9.24 -0.12
C GLY A 695 -5.88 -8.41 -0.48
N TYR A 696 -6.04 -7.09 -0.61
CA TYR A 696 -4.95 -6.16 -0.90
C TYR A 696 -4.42 -5.56 0.41
N HIS A 697 -3.17 -5.86 0.77
CA HIS A 697 -2.55 -5.43 2.02
C HIS A 697 -1.39 -4.48 1.68
N MET A 698 -1.56 -3.17 1.94
CA MET A 698 -0.49 -2.20 1.74
C MET A 698 0.51 -2.32 2.89
N VAL A 699 1.79 -2.37 2.55
CA VAL A 699 2.90 -2.19 3.47
C VAL A 699 3.69 -1.00 2.96
N TYR A 700 3.72 0.09 3.73
CA TYR A 700 4.28 1.34 3.25
C TYR A 700 5.82 1.29 3.24
N ARG A 701 6.38 1.95 2.22
CA ARG A 701 7.82 1.94 1.96
C ARG A 701 8.60 2.66 3.06
N GLU A 702 9.59 1.97 3.60
CA GLU A 702 10.49 2.43 4.66
C GLU A 702 11.83 1.68 4.54
N GLY A 703 12.89 2.11 5.22
CA GLY A 703 14.19 1.40 5.16
C GLY A 703 14.98 1.55 3.84
N GLN A 704 15.97 0.66 3.66
CA GLN A 704 16.95 0.62 2.56
C GLN A 704 16.89 -0.64 1.68
N PHE A 705 16.23 -1.70 2.13
CA PHE A 705 16.08 -2.96 1.41
C PHE A 705 14.60 -3.24 1.11
N TYR A 706 14.36 -4.20 0.22
CA TYR A 706 13.02 -4.74 0.00
C TYR A 706 12.67 -5.78 1.09
N PRO A 707 11.65 -5.57 1.95
CA PRO A 707 11.35 -6.44 3.09
C PRO A 707 10.54 -7.68 2.66
N VAL A 708 11.11 -8.51 1.78
CA VAL A 708 10.42 -9.58 1.05
C VAL A 708 9.68 -10.58 1.95
N ASN A 709 10.30 -10.98 3.06
CA ASN A 709 9.74 -11.99 3.95
C ASN A 709 8.66 -11.42 4.90
N LEU A 710 8.81 -10.18 5.37
CA LEU A 710 7.71 -9.47 6.06
C LEU A 710 6.46 -9.39 5.17
N LEU A 711 6.62 -9.05 3.89
CA LEU A 711 5.51 -8.97 2.94
C LEU A 711 4.81 -10.32 2.75
N ARG A 712 5.57 -11.41 2.61
CA ARG A 712 5.01 -12.77 2.59
C ARG A 712 4.26 -13.10 3.88
N ASN A 713 4.77 -12.71 5.04
CA ASN A 713 4.13 -12.95 6.33
C ASN A 713 2.86 -12.10 6.55
N VAL A 714 2.79 -10.90 5.98
CA VAL A 714 1.54 -10.11 5.93
C VAL A 714 0.49 -10.84 5.08
N ALA A 715 0.82 -11.28 3.87
CA ALA A 715 -0.13 -12.00 3.01
C ALA A 715 -0.53 -13.38 3.59
N LEU A 716 0.43 -14.12 4.18
CA LEU A 716 0.21 -15.43 4.80
C LEU A 716 -0.76 -15.36 5.99
N ARG A 717 -0.54 -14.43 6.92
CA ARG A 717 -1.41 -14.25 8.10
C ARG A 717 -2.85 -13.90 7.75
N HIS A 718 -3.06 -13.20 6.63
CA HIS A 718 -4.37 -12.71 6.21
C HIS A 718 -5.02 -13.53 5.08
N ALA A 719 -4.47 -14.71 4.76
CA ALA A 719 -5.13 -15.71 3.93
C ALA A 719 -6.35 -16.33 4.67
N PRO A 720 -7.55 -16.36 4.08
CA PRO A 720 -8.77 -16.84 4.74
C PRO A 720 -8.88 -18.37 4.89
N THR A 721 -8.14 -19.15 4.10
CA THR A 721 -8.33 -20.59 3.93
C THR A 721 -7.43 -21.45 4.84
N PRO A 722 -7.73 -22.76 4.99
CA PRO A 722 -6.85 -23.70 5.70
C PRO A 722 -5.53 -23.98 4.98
N TYR A 723 -5.49 -23.84 3.64
CA TYR A 723 -4.30 -24.07 2.81
C TYR A 723 -3.90 -22.82 2.02
N VAL A 724 -2.62 -22.70 1.71
CA VAL A 724 -2.03 -21.57 0.99
C VAL A 724 -1.10 -22.06 -0.13
N PHE A 725 -1.16 -21.39 -1.28
CA PHE A 725 -0.23 -21.55 -2.38
C PHE A 725 0.76 -20.38 -2.35
N LEU A 726 1.99 -20.65 -1.93
CA LEU A 726 3.03 -19.64 -1.72
C LEU A 726 3.76 -19.38 -3.04
N THR A 727 3.60 -18.19 -3.62
CA THR A 727 4.16 -17.85 -4.94
C THR A 727 4.67 -16.41 -5.02
N ASP A 728 5.53 -16.12 -5.99
CA ASP A 728 5.94 -14.75 -6.31
C ASP A 728 5.00 -14.16 -7.38
N VAL A 729 4.70 -12.86 -7.31
CA VAL A 729 3.75 -12.18 -8.22
C VAL A 729 4.12 -12.25 -9.72
N ASP A 730 5.37 -12.58 -10.04
CA ASP A 730 5.89 -12.67 -11.41
C ASP A 730 5.59 -14.04 -12.09
N PHE A 731 4.69 -14.84 -11.51
CA PHE A 731 4.28 -16.15 -12.00
C PHE A 731 2.80 -16.23 -12.37
N LEU A 732 2.51 -16.85 -13.51
CA LEU A 732 1.17 -17.26 -13.90
C LEU A 732 0.95 -18.76 -13.63
N PRO A 733 -0.03 -19.14 -12.78
CA PRO A 733 -0.43 -20.54 -12.65
C PRO A 733 -1.14 -21.02 -13.90
N MET A 734 -1.19 -22.34 -14.12
CA MET A 734 -2.03 -22.91 -15.16
C MET A 734 -3.53 -22.69 -14.89
N TYR A 735 -4.32 -22.57 -15.96
CA TYR A 735 -5.79 -22.51 -15.85
C TYR A 735 -6.33 -23.76 -15.15
N GLY A 736 -7.34 -23.58 -14.29
CA GLY A 736 -7.92 -24.66 -13.50
C GLY A 736 -7.03 -25.19 -12.34
N LEU A 737 -5.87 -24.58 -12.07
CA LEU A 737 -4.99 -25.01 -10.99
C LEU A 737 -5.69 -24.99 -9.63
N TYR A 738 -6.52 -23.98 -9.36
CA TYR A 738 -7.26 -23.85 -8.09
C TYR A 738 -8.05 -25.13 -7.74
N ASP A 739 -8.92 -25.60 -8.62
CA ASP A 739 -9.68 -26.83 -8.38
C ASP A 739 -8.84 -28.11 -8.44
N TYR A 740 -7.76 -28.13 -9.22
CA TYR A 740 -6.81 -29.24 -9.17
C TYR A 740 -6.14 -29.34 -7.79
N LEU A 741 -5.80 -28.22 -7.18
CA LEU A 741 -5.23 -28.16 -5.83
C LEU A 741 -6.25 -28.54 -4.76
N ARG A 742 -7.50 -28.03 -4.82
CA ARG A 742 -8.57 -28.43 -3.89
C ARG A 742 -8.79 -29.95 -3.89
N ARG A 743 -8.81 -30.57 -5.08
CA ARG A 743 -8.87 -32.04 -5.22
C ARG A 743 -7.62 -32.72 -4.65
N SER A 744 -6.43 -32.19 -4.94
CA SER A 744 -5.14 -32.76 -4.48
C SER A 744 -5.00 -32.70 -2.95
N VAL A 745 -5.44 -31.61 -2.31
CA VAL A 745 -5.48 -31.40 -0.86
C VAL A 745 -6.25 -32.52 -0.16
N SER A 746 -7.45 -32.83 -0.66
CA SER A 746 -8.31 -33.90 -0.15
C SER A 746 -7.76 -35.29 -0.48
N GLN A 747 -7.32 -35.52 -1.72
CA GLN A 747 -6.80 -36.82 -2.17
C GLN A 747 -5.47 -37.23 -1.48
N LEU A 748 -4.67 -36.27 -1.04
CA LEU A 748 -3.39 -36.53 -0.36
C LEU A 748 -3.48 -36.42 1.17
N ASP A 749 -4.68 -36.26 1.74
CA ASP A 749 -4.95 -36.09 3.18
C ASP A 749 -4.00 -35.09 3.87
N MET A 750 -3.93 -33.88 3.32
CA MET A 750 -3.15 -32.79 3.94
C MET A 750 -3.73 -32.30 5.28
N SER A 751 -4.93 -32.77 5.65
CA SER A 751 -5.56 -32.44 6.93
C SER A 751 -4.85 -33.11 8.10
N ARG A 752 -4.37 -34.34 7.90
CA ARG A 752 -3.73 -35.19 8.92
C ARG A 752 -2.23 -35.38 8.73
N THR A 753 -1.68 -35.01 7.57
CA THR A 753 -0.27 -35.27 7.24
C THR A 753 0.48 -34.00 6.85
N LEU A 754 1.71 -33.84 7.36
CA LEU A 754 2.60 -32.74 7.02
C LEU A 754 3.14 -32.94 5.61
N LYS A 755 2.54 -32.22 4.65
CA LYS A 755 2.87 -32.27 3.22
C LYS A 755 3.00 -30.86 2.67
N ALA A 756 3.98 -30.67 1.81
CA ALA A 756 4.16 -29.47 1.00
C ALA A 756 4.12 -29.88 -0.47
N LEU A 757 3.04 -29.53 -1.18
CA LEU A 757 2.84 -29.92 -2.56
C LEU A 757 3.66 -29.01 -3.48
N VAL A 758 4.76 -29.52 -4.02
CA VAL A 758 5.65 -28.79 -4.92
C VAL A 758 4.98 -28.61 -6.28
N ILE A 759 4.92 -27.37 -6.75
CA ILE A 759 4.38 -26.99 -8.06
C ILE A 759 5.53 -26.63 -8.99
N PRO A 760 5.82 -27.43 -10.04
CA PRO A 760 6.95 -27.18 -10.94
C PRO A 760 6.85 -25.84 -11.67
N ALA A 761 7.95 -25.10 -11.63
CA ALA A 761 8.10 -23.79 -12.23
C ALA A 761 8.87 -23.87 -13.56
N PHE A 762 8.41 -23.10 -14.53
CA PHE A 762 9.01 -22.95 -15.86
C PHE A 762 9.22 -21.47 -16.16
N GLU A 763 10.04 -21.13 -17.16
CA GLU A 763 10.27 -19.75 -17.60
C GLU A 763 10.14 -19.61 -19.12
N THR A 764 9.68 -18.44 -19.56
CA THR A 764 9.89 -17.98 -20.93
C THR A 764 10.87 -16.81 -20.94
N LEU A 765 11.56 -16.62 -22.06
CA LEU A 765 12.34 -15.40 -22.35
C LEU A 765 11.54 -14.41 -23.22
N ARG A 766 10.29 -14.74 -23.59
CA ARG A 766 9.45 -13.96 -24.52
C ARG A 766 8.39 -13.15 -23.78
N TYR A 767 8.40 -11.82 -23.95
CA TYR A 767 7.38 -10.92 -23.39
C TYR A 767 5.95 -11.19 -23.90
N ARG A 768 5.80 -11.90 -25.01
CA ARG A 768 4.51 -12.42 -25.50
C ARG A 768 4.59 -13.95 -25.55
N LEU A 769 3.70 -14.59 -24.81
CA LEU A 769 3.59 -16.04 -24.69
C LEU A 769 2.15 -16.46 -25.01
N SER A 770 1.96 -17.44 -25.89
CA SER A 770 0.71 -18.21 -25.90
C SER A 770 0.77 -19.11 -24.68
N PHE A 771 0.00 -18.80 -23.63
CA PHE A 771 0.14 -19.51 -22.37
C PHE A 771 -0.39 -20.95 -22.50
N PRO A 772 0.40 -21.98 -22.15
CA PRO A 772 0.00 -23.37 -22.35
C PRO A 772 -1.18 -23.75 -21.47
N LYS A 773 -2.20 -24.35 -22.08
CA LYS A 773 -3.47 -24.76 -21.44
C LYS A 773 -3.39 -26.15 -20.83
N SER A 774 -2.34 -26.92 -21.16
CA SER A 774 -2.16 -28.30 -20.69
C SER A 774 -0.69 -28.67 -20.51
N LYS A 775 -0.44 -29.75 -19.75
CA LYS A 775 0.90 -30.36 -19.63
C LYS A 775 1.47 -30.79 -20.98
N ALA A 776 0.64 -31.33 -21.89
CA ALA A 776 1.10 -31.75 -23.22
C ALA A 776 1.58 -30.56 -24.07
N GLU A 777 0.85 -29.44 -24.02
CA GLU A 777 1.24 -28.20 -24.69
C GLU A 777 2.54 -27.62 -24.08
N LEU A 778 2.65 -27.59 -22.75
CA LEU A 778 3.87 -27.18 -22.04
C LEU A 778 5.09 -28.04 -22.45
N LEU A 779 4.93 -29.36 -22.55
CA LEU A 779 5.99 -30.28 -22.98
C LEU A 779 6.43 -30.00 -24.42
N SER A 780 5.49 -29.81 -25.35
CA SER A 780 5.79 -29.39 -26.72
C SER A 780 6.53 -28.04 -26.75
N MET A 781 6.13 -27.07 -25.92
CA MET A 781 6.78 -25.77 -25.80
C MET A 781 8.21 -25.83 -25.22
N LEU A 782 8.49 -26.78 -24.33
CA LEU A 782 9.84 -27.09 -23.85
C LEU A 782 10.70 -27.72 -24.96
N ASP A 783 10.14 -28.68 -25.71
CA ASP A 783 10.84 -29.40 -26.77
C ASP A 783 11.15 -28.50 -27.98
N MET A 784 10.33 -27.48 -28.22
CA MET A 784 10.58 -26.40 -29.18
C MET A 784 11.50 -25.27 -28.65
N GLY A 785 12.02 -25.36 -27.42
CA GLY A 785 12.87 -24.31 -26.83
C GLY A 785 12.18 -22.95 -26.63
N THR A 786 10.85 -22.94 -26.50
CA THR A 786 10.06 -21.71 -26.27
C THR A 786 9.78 -21.44 -24.79
N LEU A 787 9.88 -22.50 -23.98
CA LEU A 787 9.92 -22.51 -22.53
C LEU A 787 11.15 -23.28 -22.05
N TYR A 788 11.52 -23.05 -20.80
CA TYR A 788 12.61 -23.72 -20.11
C TYR A 788 12.18 -24.08 -18.67
N THR A 789 12.90 -24.97 -18.00
CA THR A 789 12.75 -25.13 -16.55
C THR A 789 13.26 -23.87 -15.84
N PHE A 790 12.58 -23.43 -14.77
CA PHE A 790 12.89 -22.14 -14.14
C PHE A 790 14.34 -22.10 -13.62
N ARG A 791 15.06 -21.02 -13.94
CA ARG A 791 16.48 -20.75 -13.61
C ARG A 791 17.51 -21.77 -14.11
N TYR A 792 17.19 -22.63 -15.09
CA TYR A 792 18.09 -23.69 -15.58
C TYR A 792 19.50 -23.20 -16.00
N HIS A 793 19.62 -21.94 -16.43
CA HIS A 793 20.85 -21.33 -16.93
C HIS A 793 21.57 -20.42 -15.91
N VAL A 794 21.04 -20.26 -14.69
CA VAL A 794 21.59 -19.36 -13.66
C VAL A 794 21.75 -20.03 -12.29
N TRP A 795 20.77 -20.83 -11.88
CA TRP A 795 20.73 -21.46 -10.56
C TRP A 795 20.02 -22.83 -10.61
N PRO A 796 20.63 -23.87 -11.22
CA PRO A 796 20.00 -25.19 -11.34
C PRO A 796 19.65 -25.81 -9.98
N LYS A 797 20.53 -25.66 -8.97
CA LYS A 797 20.34 -26.22 -7.62
C LYS A 797 18.99 -25.83 -6.99
N GLY A 798 18.53 -24.60 -7.22
CA GLY A 798 17.28 -24.08 -6.66
C GLY A 798 16.04 -24.89 -7.05
N HIS A 799 16.06 -25.63 -8.17
CA HIS A 799 14.90 -26.41 -8.63
C HIS A 799 15.22 -27.84 -9.07
N ALA A 800 16.50 -28.27 -9.12
CA ALA A 800 16.90 -29.61 -9.53
C ALA A 800 16.20 -30.76 -8.76
N PRO A 801 16.01 -30.70 -7.42
CA PRO A 801 15.34 -31.77 -6.67
C PRO A 801 13.89 -32.03 -7.09
N THR A 802 13.22 -31.07 -7.75
CA THR A 802 11.91 -31.26 -8.40
C THR A 802 11.91 -32.41 -9.42
N ASN A 803 13.08 -32.82 -9.92
CA ASN A 803 13.29 -33.89 -10.89
C ASN A 803 12.37 -33.74 -12.13
N TYR A 804 12.58 -32.66 -12.88
CA TYR A 804 11.81 -32.36 -14.09
C TYR A 804 11.78 -33.52 -15.11
N ALA A 805 12.85 -34.32 -15.21
CA ALA A 805 12.89 -35.50 -16.08
C ALA A 805 11.81 -36.53 -15.68
N LYS A 806 11.71 -36.87 -14.38
CA LYS A 806 10.62 -37.69 -13.83
C LYS A 806 9.26 -36.99 -13.96
N TRP A 807 9.21 -35.66 -13.78
CA TRP A 807 7.95 -34.92 -13.94
C TRP A 807 7.33 -35.05 -15.33
N ARG A 808 8.13 -35.03 -16.40
CA ARG A 808 7.62 -35.11 -17.78
C ARG A 808 6.68 -36.30 -18.00
N THR A 809 7.05 -37.47 -17.47
CA THR A 809 6.29 -38.73 -17.62
C THR A 809 5.37 -39.06 -16.43
N ALA A 810 5.54 -38.42 -15.28
CA ALA A 810 4.75 -38.70 -14.08
C ALA A 810 3.25 -38.43 -14.28
N THR A 811 2.42 -39.39 -13.87
CA THR A 811 0.94 -39.32 -13.82
C THR A 811 0.40 -39.22 -12.39
N MET A 812 1.18 -39.64 -11.39
CA MET A 812 0.85 -39.59 -9.96
C MET A 812 1.81 -38.65 -9.21
N PRO A 813 1.38 -38.06 -8.06
CA PRO A 813 2.27 -37.31 -7.18
C PRO A 813 3.40 -38.19 -6.64
N TYR A 814 4.59 -37.60 -6.46
CA TYR A 814 5.75 -38.31 -5.95
C TYR A 814 6.55 -37.48 -4.95
N ARG A 815 7.11 -38.15 -3.95
CA ARG A 815 8.06 -37.55 -3.00
C ARG A 815 9.38 -37.22 -3.69
N VAL A 816 9.98 -36.11 -3.26
CA VAL A 816 11.38 -35.75 -3.47
C VAL A 816 12.00 -35.45 -2.11
N GLU A 817 13.31 -35.63 -1.97
CA GLU A 817 14.02 -35.22 -0.76
C GLU A 817 14.45 -33.75 -0.86
N TRP A 818 14.74 -33.14 0.29
CA TRP A 818 15.34 -31.82 0.33
C TRP A 818 16.84 -31.88 -0.03
N GLU A 819 17.31 -30.89 -0.79
CA GLU A 819 18.73 -30.66 -1.05
C GLU A 819 19.08 -29.19 -0.78
N ALA A 820 20.37 -28.90 -0.60
CA ALA A 820 20.84 -27.56 -0.31
C ALA A 820 20.54 -26.55 -1.44
N ASP A 821 20.20 -25.32 -1.04
CA ASP A 821 19.64 -24.24 -1.88
C ASP A 821 18.26 -24.53 -2.53
N PHE A 822 17.56 -25.64 -2.25
CA PHE A 822 16.27 -25.94 -2.87
C PHE A 822 15.20 -24.87 -2.55
N GLU A 823 14.62 -24.26 -3.59
CA GLU A 823 13.72 -23.10 -3.51
C GLU A 823 12.35 -23.30 -4.23
N PRO A 824 11.65 -24.44 -4.04
CA PRO A 824 10.39 -24.74 -4.70
C PRO A 824 9.26 -23.78 -4.34
N TYR A 825 8.26 -23.70 -5.21
CA TYR A 825 6.97 -23.12 -4.91
C TYR A 825 6.02 -24.21 -4.42
N VAL A 826 5.32 -23.96 -3.31
CA VAL A 826 4.59 -25.01 -2.57
C VAL A 826 3.15 -24.62 -2.22
N VAL A 827 2.28 -25.62 -2.18
CA VAL A 827 0.98 -25.56 -1.52
C VAL A 827 1.09 -26.29 -0.19
N VAL A 828 0.75 -25.60 0.89
CA VAL A 828 0.96 -26.07 2.28
C VAL A 828 -0.23 -25.64 3.15
N ARG A 829 -0.37 -26.21 4.35
CA ARG A 829 -1.32 -25.68 5.35
C ARG A 829 -0.91 -24.26 5.75
N ARG A 830 -1.89 -23.41 6.10
CA ARG A 830 -1.66 -22.00 6.50
C ARG A 830 -0.95 -21.86 7.86
N ASP A 831 -0.94 -22.90 8.68
CA ASP A 831 -0.17 -22.97 9.94
C ASP A 831 1.28 -23.45 9.73
N CYS A 832 1.82 -23.29 8.52
CA CYS A 832 3.26 -23.39 8.25
C CYS A 832 4.06 -22.30 9.00
N PRO A 833 5.39 -22.47 9.19
CA PRO A 833 6.26 -21.41 9.69
C PRO A 833 6.13 -20.11 8.87
N GLU A 834 6.25 -18.97 9.55
CA GLU A 834 6.48 -17.68 8.86
C GLU A 834 7.88 -17.65 8.23
N TYR A 835 8.05 -16.88 7.17
CA TYR A 835 9.34 -16.65 6.55
C TYR A 835 10.26 -15.85 7.49
N ASP A 836 11.48 -16.33 7.74
CA ASP A 836 12.43 -15.62 8.61
C ASP A 836 12.77 -14.23 8.04
N GLN A 837 12.53 -13.20 8.85
CA GLN A 837 12.60 -11.79 8.46
C GLN A 837 14.02 -11.22 8.52
N ARG A 838 15.04 -12.00 8.94
CA ARG A 838 16.45 -11.62 8.79
C ARG A 838 16.90 -11.57 7.32
N PHE A 839 16.22 -12.32 6.44
CA PHE A 839 16.52 -12.36 5.00
C PHE A 839 15.75 -11.27 4.22
N VAL A 840 16.25 -10.03 4.33
CA VAL A 840 15.77 -8.88 3.53
C VAL A 840 16.43 -8.84 2.14
N GLY A 841 15.82 -8.12 1.20
CA GLY A 841 16.36 -7.89 -0.15
C GLY A 841 16.32 -9.12 -1.06
N PHE A 842 17.49 -9.49 -1.59
CA PHE A 842 17.72 -10.62 -2.49
C PHE A 842 18.59 -11.72 -1.83
N GLY A 843 18.31 -12.98 -2.20
CA GLY A 843 19.02 -14.18 -1.73
C GLY A 843 18.31 -14.85 -0.56
N TRP A 844 18.37 -16.19 -0.52
CA TRP A 844 18.01 -17.10 0.60
C TRP A 844 16.65 -16.95 1.31
N ASN A 845 15.78 -16.08 0.80
CA ASN A 845 14.53 -15.67 1.44
C ASN A 845 13.43 -16.74 1.40
N LYS A 846 13.31 -17.56 0.34
CA LYS A 846 12.44 -18.76 0.35
C LYS A 846 13.19 -20.03 0.76
N VAL A 847 14.50 -20.12 0.47
CA VAL A 847 15.35 -21.28 0.84
C VAL A 847 15.28 -21.59 2.33
N SER A 848 15.38 -20.56 3.19
CA SER A 848 15.25 -20.69 4.65
C SER A 848 13.88 -21.24 5.08
N HIS A 849 12.78 -20.74 4.51
CA HIS A 849 11.43 -21.24 4.78
C HIS A 849 11.22 -22.69 4.32
N VAL A 850 11.75 -23.09 3.16
CA VAL A 850 11.66 -24.49 2.69
C VAL A 850 12.54 -25.42 3.51
N MET A 851 13.72 -24.95 3.95
CA MET A 851 14.56 -25.67 4.92
C MET A 851 13.83 -25.85 6.27
N GLU A 852 13.10 -24.85 6.76
CA GLU A 852 12.32 -24.99 8.00
C GLU A 852 11.11 -25.93 7.85
N LEU A 853 10.45 -25.97 6.68
CA LEU A 853 9.43 -26.99 6.39
C LEU A 853 10.01 -28.42 6.44
N ASP A 854 11.18 -28.66 5.83
CA ASP A 854 11.86 -29.95 5.88
C ASP A 854 12.41 -30.28 7.30
N ALA A 855 12.74 -29.26 8.10
CA ALA A 855 13.11 -29.42 9.52
C ALA A 855 11.91 -29.79 10.41
N GLN A 856 10.69 -29.41 9.98
CA GLN A 856 9.41 -29.86 10.54
C GLN A 856 8.88 -31.15 9.88
N GLU A 857 9.74 -31.91 9.19
CA GLU A 857 9.44 -33.20 8.55
C GLU A 857 8.33 -33.17 7.48
N PHE A 858 8.05 -32.01 6.87
CA PHE A 858 7.07 -31.90 5.78
C PHE A 858 7.51 -32.71 4.56
N GLN A 859 6.62 -33.60 4.09
CA GLN A 859 6.85 -34.40 2.90
C GLN A 859 6.71 -33.52 1.64
N LEU A 860 7.83 -33.31 0.94
CA LEU A 860 7.90 -32.56 -0.32
C LEU A 860 7.35 -33.41 -1.47
N MET A 861 6.14 -33.10 -1.93
CA MET A 861 5.36 -33.92 -2.87
C MET A 861 5.15 -33.18 -4.20
N VAL A 862 5.87 -33.55 -5.26
CA VAL A 862 5.71 -32.93 -6.58
C VAL A 862 4.40 -33.37 -7.23
N LEU A 863 3.58 -32.42 -7.67
CA LEU A 863 2.32 -32.71 -8.37
C LEU A 863 2.55 -32.97 -9.88
N PRO A 864 1.97 -34.04 -10.45
CA PRO A 864 2.26 -34.49 -11.81
C PRO A 864 1.65 -33.59 -12.88
N ASN A 865 0.50 -32.97 -12.60
CA ASN A 865 -0.31 -32.25 -13.58
C ASN A 865 -0.51 -30.77 -13.24
N ALA A 866 0.24 -30.22 -12.27
CA ALA A 866 0.31 -28.80 -11.98
C ALA A 866 1.57 -28.17 -12.58
N PHE A 867 1.48 -26.92 -13.02
CA PHE A 867 2.64 -26.10 -13.37
C PHE A 867 2.34 -24.60 -13.23
N MET A 868 3.39 -23.79 -13.25
CA MET A 868 3.33 -22.34 -13.41
C MET A 868 4.44 -21.84 -14.35
N VAL A 869 4.27 -20.66 -14.95
CA VAL A 869 5.27 -20.03 -15.82
C VAL A 869 5.66 -18.66 -15.28
N HIS A 870 6.96 -18.44 -15.12
CA HIS A 870 7.59 -17.16 -14.82
C HIS A 870 7.53 -16.24 -16.05
N MET A 871 7.11 -14.99 -15.84
CA MET A 871 7.01 -14.00 -16.89
C MET A 871 8.21 -13.04 -16.89
N PRO A 872 8.79 -12.69 -18.07
CA PRO A 872 9.94 -11.80 -18.17
C PRO A 872 9.71 -10.44 -17.49
N HIS A 873 10.66 -10.05 -16.65
CA HIS A 873 10.65 -8.75 -15.97
C HIS A 873 12.06 -8.19 -15.79
N ALA A 874 12.18 -6.87 -15.62
CA ALA A 874 13.44 -6.22 -15.28
C ALA A 874 13.99 -6.74 -13.93
N PRO A 875 15.32 -6.87 -13.78
CA PRO A 875 15.95 -7.22 -12.50
C PRO A 875 15.71 -6.14 -11.43
N SER A 876 15.72 -6.53 -10.16
CA SER A 876 15.56 -5.59 -9.04
C SER A 876 16.86 -4.84 -8.69
N PHE A 877 16.73 -3.81 -7.85
CA PHE A 877 17.89 -3.16 -7.25
C PHE A 877 18.66 -4.10 -6.32
N ASP A 878 17.98 -4.94 -5.53
CA ASP A 878 18.62 -5.84 -4.56
C ASP A 878 19.47 -6.94 -5.20
N ILE A 879 19.07 -7.53 -6.34
CA ILE A 879 19.93 -8.46 -7.08
C ILE A 879 21.16 -7.75 -7.66
N SER A 880 21.07 -6.44 -7.92
CA SER A 880 22.18 -5.61 -8.37
C SER A 880 23.12 -5.26 -7.20
N LYS A 881 22.59 -4.92 -6.01
CA LYS A 881 23.34 -4.81 -4.74
C LYS A 881 24.10 -6.10 -4.43
N PHE A 882 23.42 -7.25 -4.45
CA PHE A 882 24.01 -8.58 -4.18
C PHE A 882 25.16 -8.94 -5.13
N ARG A 883 25.05 -8.59 -6.43
CA ARG A 883 26.09 -8.86 -7.42
C ARG A 883 27.32 -7.94 -7.26
N SER A 884 27.10 -6.67 -6.93
CA SER A 884 28.16 -5.66 -6.86
C SER A 884 28.88 -5.62 -5.50
N SER A 885 28.17 -5.80 -4.39
CA SER A 885 28.73 -5.66 -3.04
C SER A 885 29.31 -6.98 -2.51
N PRO A 886 30.60 -7.01 -2.09
CA PRO A 886 31.13 -8.11 -1.28
C PRO A 886 30.51 -8.15 0.12
N GLY A 887 30.33 -6.99 0.77
CA GLY A 887 29.74 -6.89 2.11
C GLY A 887 28.33 -7.45 2.20
N TYR A 888 27.48 -7.19 1.20
CA TYR A 888 26.14 -7.81 1.11
C TYR A 888 26.23 -9.34 1.12
N ARG A 889 27.19 -9.91 0.37
CA ARG A 889 27.38 -11.37 0.27
C ARG A 889 27.98 -11.97 1.54
N HIS A 890 28.90 -11.25 2.20
CA HIS A 890 29.39 -11.61 3.52
C HIS A 890 28.25 -11.67 4.54
N CYS A 891 27.45 -10.61 4.67
CA CYS A 891 26.34 -10.56 5.61
C CYS A 891 25.23 -11.56 5.30
N LEU A 892 24.93 -11.81 4.03
CA LEU A 892 24.02 -12.90 3.68
C LEU A 892 24.57 -14.25 4.16
N SER A 893 25.89 -14.49 4.09
CA SER A 893 26.51 -15.71 4.64
C SER A 893 26.40 -15.78 6.16
N THR A 894 26.79 -14.73 6.88
CA THR A 894 26.68 -14.64 8.35
C THR A 894 25.26 -14.93 8.83
N LEU A 895 24.25 -14.37 8.14
CA LEU A 895 22.84 -14.62 8.45
C LEU A 895 22.38 -16.05 8.15
N LYS A 896 23.00 -16.77 7.20
CA LYS A 896 22.78 -18.22 7.02
C LYS A 896 23.35 -19.01 8.20
N ASP A 897 24.57 -18.70 8.63
CA ASP A 897 25.21 -19.41 9.73
C ASP A 897 24.46 -19.19 11.05
N GLU A 898 23.98 -17.98 11.31
CA GLU A 898 23.05 -17.72 12.43
C GLU A 898 21.75 -18.53 12.28
N PHE A 899 21.13 -18.55 11.10
CA PHE A 899 19.89 -19.30 10.84
C PHE A 899 20.08 -20.81 11.02
N HIS A 900 21.17 -21.40 10.52
CA HIS A 900 21.50 -22.81 10.73
C HIS A 900 21.67 -23.15 12.21
N GLN A 901 22.31 -22.28 13.00
CA GLN A 901 22.44 -22.47 14.44
C GLN A 901 21.08 -22.40 15.14
N ASP A 902 20.25 -21.40 14.82
CA ASP A 902 18.90 -21.27 15.38
C ASP A 902 18.00 -22.45 15.04
N LEU A 903 18.04 -22.91 13.79
CA LEU A 903 17.31 -24.09 13.33
C LEU A 903 17.79 -25.37 14.05
N SER A 904 19.10 -25.50 14.29
CA SER A 904 19.68 -26.59 15.08
C SER A 904 19.30 -26.54 16.56
N ARG A 905 19.23 -25.34 17.16
CA ARG A 905 18.71 -25.13 18.53
C ARG A 905 17.22 -25.48 18.64
N LYS A 906 16.44 -25.19 17.59
CA LYS A 906 14.97 -25.31 17.57
C LYS A 906 14.47 -26.73 17.26
N TYR A 907 15.15 -27.46 16.37
CA TYR A 907 14.71 -28.79 15.89
C TYR A 907 15.73 -29.93 16.18
N GLY A 908 16.87 -29.63 16.80
CA GLY A 908 17.81 -30.64 17.27
C GLY A 908 18.33 -31.56 16.16
N SER A 909 18.18 -32.87 16.35
CA SER A 909 18.70 -33.89 15.44
C SER A 909 18.17 -33.80 14.00
N ALA A 910 16.92 -33.34 13.80
CA ALA A 910 16.33 -33.18 12.48
C ALA A 910 17.07 -32.13 11.63
N ALA A 911 17.66 -31.12 12.29
CA ALA A 911 18.37 -30.02 11.65
C ALA A 911 19.89 -30.24 11.48
N LEU A 912 20.46 -31.28 12.09
CA LEU A 912 21.91 -31.55 11.97
C LEU A 912 22.35 -31.79 10.51
N LYS A 913 21.46 -32.31 9.65
CA LYS A 913 21.74 -32.53 8.22
C LYS A 913 22.11 -31.25 7.46
N TYR A 914 21.65 -30.08 7.90
CA TYR A 914 21.96 -28.79 7.26
C TYR A 914 23.37 -28.30 7.61
N LEU A 915 23.86 -28.56 8.82
CA LEU A 915 25.23 -28.20 9.24
C LEU A 915 26.28 -28.95 8.41
N THR A 916 26.03 -30.23 8.11
CA THR A 916 26.91 -31.04 7.25
C THR A 916 26.85 -30.56 5.79
N ALA A 917 25.65 -30.24 5.29
CA ALA A 917 25.47 -29.70 3.95
C ALA A 917 26.18 -28.34 3.77
N HIS A 918 26.11 -27.44 4.76
CA HIS A 918 26.79 -26.14 4.70
C HIS A 918 28.32 -26.27 4.68
N ARG A 919 28.88 -27.21 5.45
CA ARG A 919 30.33 -27.51 5.47
C ARG A 919 30.84 -28.26 4.24
N SER A 920 29.96 -28.56 3.27
CA SER A 920 30.27 -29.30 2.04
C SER A 920 30.15 -28.42 0.78
N MET A 921 30.11 -27.09 0.94
CA MET A 921 30.02 -26.07 -0.12
C MET A 921 31.19 -25.09 -0.07
#